data_AF-A0A954FAW2-F1
#
_entry.id   AF-A0A954FAW2-F1
#
_cell.length_a   1.000
_cell.length_b   1.000
_cell.length_c   1.000
_cell.angle_alpha   90.00
_cell.angle_beta   90.00
_cell.angle_gamma   90.00
#
_symmetry.space_group_name_H-M   'P 1'
#
loop_
_entity.id
_entity.type
_entity.pdbx_description
1 polymer ?
#
loop_
_entity_poly.entity_id
_entity_poly.type
_entity_poly.pdbx_seq_one_letter_code
_entity_poly.pdbx_strand_id
1 'polypeptide(L)'
;ILELNQSDLTFQDSSFTLTGTTDRTLRLINSKGVPRTTTDRPEGESRILLENSVIMGQKLEAVRVDQVYADVMISNCFLSCKGAPCLELDSLDLTLTPGMILQERKVPRTARIFSSTLLSDQTIFTLTGPEEKKKKVTSDQAEPASGQTDIVVINSVLIGSPRNKQATMMTLNNWPQDKLRSQSASRFGEIKVQLENALLWGWPSYLRSTEQGNSQNVFQIDSHRTWQQSWGSPVAADMFQSELPAEIDELLTPSFVKSLLDFSKQKNVYAISTDGVIAGCDPARLVSLTQSQQRRIKAVLSKPDIEQEIQSQFAKAKVVTFDMTKGNLSDFLNSSAITGPTRVNVSGQGICYMSPVTLENKQIQLVFQHNKAESPQVVELKLLPSAAKSRAKAGIEAFFDLKNTSLDISGGAFRVSPDRKGVVPRHFVVCQNSRLGLDQCALAALLLNDNRFQSAIFVENDSNGKSSQIQIDHSFLTTSGRIIESEASQLDLDVRNSLFLSQQDIFALSAKSGVSDGIRVSLSQSTFAPQGSVFAIKSESASSNSGRPAIQVIAEESLFLPAPSGSNVRSDFSNTASLISAPQSSSGNRGIEWWGNSNGYMVERFNAINRATGSASGAGNDFSADMKTLFGADADQNELSMRGGVILQDQKLPPIVKLQPVHFQLLPTCKAATWSEMKQPVGADPTVLQKIIEGKQSQDKSGRLKRAF
;
A
#
# COMPACT_ATOMS: atom_id res chain seq x y z
N ILE A 1 2.24 -6.93 15.35
CA ILE A 1 2.24 -7.67 16.63
C ILE A 1 3.62 -7.49 17.21
N LEU A 2 3.72 -6.93 18.42
CA LEU A 2 4.96 -6.62 19.11
C LEU A 2 5.06 -7.56 20.32
N GLU A 3 6.00 -8.51 20.25
CA GLU A 3 6.33 -9.37 21.38
C GLU A 3 7.46 -8.72 22.18
N LEU A 4 7.15 -8.32 23.42
CA LEU A 4 8.09 -7.70 24.32
C LEU A 4 8.55 -8.73 25.36
N ASN A 5 9.86 -8.95 25.44
CA ASN A 5 10.47 -9.76 26.48
C ASN A 5 11.15 -8.83 27.49
N GLN A 6 10.40 -8.37 28.51
CA GLN A 6 10.88 -7.42 29.54
C GLN A 6 11.63 -6.20 28.97
N SER A 7 10.90 -5.40 28.20
CA SER A 7 11.43 -4.22 27.51
C SER A 7 10.48 -3.05 27.68
N ASP A 8 11.01 -1.85 27.43
CA ASP A 8 10.20 -0.66 27.29
C ASP A 8 9.67 -0.59 25.85
N LEU A 9 8.44 -0.11 25.72
CA LEU A 9 7.84 0.22 24.43
C LEU A 9 7.18 1.59 24.53
N THR A 10 7.50 2.45 23.58
CA THR A 10 6.80 3.71 23.36
C THR A 10 6.13 3.68 21.99
N PHE A 11 4.81 3.88 21.97
CA PHE A 11 4.00 4.02 20.77
C PHE A 11 3.34 5.40 20.82
N GLN A 12 3.91 6.34 20.09
CA GLN A 12 3.57 7.76 20.17
C GLN A 12 3.22 8.32 18.79
N ASP A 13 2.23 9.22 18.74
CA ASP A 13 1.77 9.92 17.53
C ASP A 13 1.53 8.98 16.34
N SER A 14 0.99 7.79 16.66
CA SER A 14 0.93 6.66 15.74
C SER A 14 -0.48 6.08 15.64
N SER A 15 -0.78 5.41 14.53
CA SER A 15 -2.04 4.70 14.34
C SER A 15 -1.82 3.24 13.99
N PHE A 16 -2.57 2.34 14.61
CA PHE A 16 -2.65 0.93 14.26
C PHE A 16 -4.09 0.56 13.96
N THR A 17 -4.33 -0.06 12.81
CA THR A 17 -5.65 -0.58 12.44
C THR A 17 -5.52 -2.02 11.98
N LEU A 18 -6.17 -2.94 12.69
CA LEU A 18 -6.31 -4.32 12.23
C LEU A 18 -7.49 -4.43 11.26
N THR A 19 -7.17 -4.62 9.98
CA THR A 19 -8.16 -4.82 8.92
C THR A 19 -8.37 -6.31 8.61
N GLY A 20 -9.61 -6.72 8.41
CA GLY A 20 -9.99 -8.09 8.04
C GLY A 20 -10.67 -8.85 9.18
N THR A 21 -11.09 -10.09 8.88
CA THR A 21 -11.74 -10.99 9.85
C THR A 21 -10.80 -12.13 10.17
N THR A 22 -10.35 -12.22 11.42
CA THR A 22 -9.61 -13.38 11.92
C THR A 22 -10.53 -14.21 12.80
N ASP A 23 -10.26 -15.52 12.92
CA ASP A 23 -10.93 -16.32 13.94
C ASP A 23 -10.30 -16.15 15.33
N ARG A 24 -9.01 -15.79 15.35
CA ARG A 24 -8.20 -15.65 16.56
C ARG A 24 -8.09 -14.21 17.03
N THR A 25 -8.03 -14.01 18.34
CA THR A 25 -7.65 -12.74 18.95
C THR A 25 -6.18 -12.44 18.67
N LEU A 26 -5.92 -11.28 18.10
CA LEU A 26 -4.58 -10.75 17.85
C LEU A 26 -4.22 -9.75 18.94
N ARG A 27 -2.97 -9.78 19.39
CA ARG A 27 -2.43 -8.89 20.41
C ARG A 27 -1.53 -7.89 19.74
N LEU A 28 -1.81 -6.60 19.87
CA LEU A 28 -0.90 -5.59 19.34
C LEU A 28 0.40 -5.59 20.13
N ILE A 29 0.31 -5.45 21.45
CA ILE A 29 1.44 -5.51 22.38
C ILE A 29 1.25 -6.69 23.31
N ASN A 30 2.23 -7.58 23.33
CA ASN A 30 2.22 -8.77 24.16
C ASN A 30 3.53 -8.83 24.96
N SER A 31 3.46 -8.41 26.23
CA SER A 31 4.61 -8.36 27.12
C SER A 31 4.68 -9.61 28.00
N LYS A 32 5.77 -10.37 27.89
CA LYS A 32 6.01 -11.65 28.57
C LYS A 32 7.40 -11.70 29.18
N GLY A 33 7.66 -12.58 30.15
CA GLY A 33 9.01 -12.91 30.63
C GLY A 33 9.20 -12.91 32.15
N VAL A 34 10.21 -13.65 32.61
CA VAL A 34 10.58 -13.84 34.04
C VAL A 34 11.54 -12.75 34.50
N PRO A 35 11.35 -12.11 35.67
CA PRO A 35 12.18 -10.99 36.16
C PRO A 35 13.69 -11.25 36.03
N ARG A 36 14.43 -10.37 35.35
CA ARG A 36 15.90 -10.41 35.31
C ARG A 36 16.50 -9.97 36.65
N THR A 37 17.44 -10.75 37.16
CA THR A 37 18.08 -10.54 38.48
C THR A 37 19.52 -10.07 38.42
N THR A 38 20.06 -9.85 37.21
CA THR A 38 21.51 -9.71 36.98
C THR A 38 21.92 -8.50 36.14
N THR A 39 21.03 -7.53 35.89
CA THR A 39 21.38 -6.33 35.12
C THR A 39 21.54 -5.11 36.02
N ASP A 40 22.51 -4.24 35.70
CA ASP A 40 22.73 -2.91 36.34
C ASP A 40 21.53 -1.95 36.22
N ARG A 41 20.47 -2.38 35.53
CA ARG A 41 19.20 -1.68 35.42
C ARG A 41 18.35 -1.98 36.68
N PRO A 42 18.02 -0.97 37.51
CA PRO A 42 17.39 -1.19 38.82
C PRO A 42 15.94 -1.71 38.81
N GLU A 43 15.35 -2.00 37.64
CA GLU A 43 13.90 -2.14 37.44
C GLU A 43 13.59 -3.20 36.37
N GLY A 44 13.52 -4.49 36.73
CA GLY A 44 13.14 -5.58 35.81
C GLY A 44 11.68 -5.55 35.32
N GLU A 45 11.11 -4.36 35.13
CA GLU A 45 9.73 -4.02 34.80
C GLU A 45 9.57 -3.77 33.30
N SER A 46 8.45 -4.18 32.70
CA SER A 46 8.09 -3.65 31.38
C SER A 46 7.37 -2.32 31.50
N ARG A 47 7.86 -1.30 30.81
CA ARG A 47 7.19 0.01 30.70
C ARG A 47 6.57 0.18 29.33
N ILE A 48 5.26 0.32 29.28
CA ILE A 48 4.52 0.47 28.03
C ILE A 48 3.87 1.85 28.04
N LEU A 49 4.32 2.75 27.16
CA LEU A 49 3.72 4.06 26.95
C LEU A 49 3.00 4.10 25.62
N LEU A 50 1.69 4.31 25.65
CA LEU A 50 0.86 4.70 24.50
C LEU A 50 0.50 6.17 24.65
N GLU A 51 0.88 7.00 23.68
CA GLU A 51 0.59 8.44 23.72
C GLU A 51 0.08 8.96 22.37
N ASN A 52 -0.94 9.82 22.37
CA ASN A 52 -1.48 10.49 21.16
C ASN A 52 -1.75 9.51 20.01
N SER A 53 -2.29 8.34 20.33
CA SER A 53 -2.33 7.21 19.40
C SER A 53 -3.72 6.64 19.19
N VAL A 54 -3.95 6.09 17.98
CA VAL A 54 -5.21 5.47 17.57
C VAL A 54 -4.99 3.96 17.36
N ILE A 55 -5.71 3.10 18.08
CA ILE A 55 -5.62 1.64 17.94
C ILE A 55 -7.02 1.08 17.74
N MET A 56 -7.26 0.39 16.63
CA MET A 56 -8.60 -0.09 16.28
C MET A 56 -8.57 -1.46 15.61
N GLY A 57 -9.58 -2.30 15.88
CA GLY A 57 -9.71 -3.57 15.20
C GLY A 57 -10.80 -4.50 15.73
N GLN A 58 -11.15 -5.50 14.93
CA GLN A 58 -11.95 -6.64 15.38
C GLN A 58 -11.02 -7.78 15.85
N LYS A 59 -11.39 -8.43 16.95
CA LYS A 59 -10.57 -9.41 17.69
C LYS A 59 -9.16 -8.90 17.96
N LEU A 60 -9.05 -7.60 18.30
CA LEU A 60 -7.80 -6.95 18.62
C LEU A 60 -7.74 -6.64 20.11
N GLU A 61 -6.73 -7.19 20.76
CA GLU A 61 -6.32 -6.84 22.11
C GLU A 61 -5.17 -5.83 22.03
N ALA A 62 -5.32 -4.64 22.63
CA ALA A 62 -4.30 -3.58 22.47
C ALA A 62 -3.04 -3.90 23.28
N VAL A 63 -3.21 -4.25 24.55
CA VAL A 63 -2.08 -4.55 25.45
C VAL A 63 -2.39 -5.79 26.28
N ARG A 64 -1.48 -6.76 26.23
CA ARG A 64 -1.40 -7.87 27.17
C ARG A 64 -0.12 -7.78 27.98
N VAL A 65 -0.24 -7.93 29.29
CA VAL A 65 0.90 -8.04 30.20
C VAL A 65 0.80 -9.35 30.98
N ASP A 66 1.83 -10.16 30.84
CA ASP A 66 2.00 -11.48 31.44
C ASP A 66 3.33 -11.48 32.21
N GLN A 67 3.40 -10.57 33.21
CA GLN A 67 4.58 -10.30 34.03
C GLN A 67 4.18 -9.86 35.44
N VAL A 68 5.03 -10.16 36.42
CA VAL A 68 4.78 -9.80 37.83
C VAL A 68 4.81 -8.28 38.05
N TYR A 69 5.67 -7.57 37.33
CA TYR A 69 5.80 -6.12 37.41
C TYR A 69 5.69 -5.47 36.03
N ALA A 70 4.84 -4.45 35.92
CA ALA A 70 4.70 -3.64 34.71
C ALA A 70 4.10 -2.27 35.03
N ASP A 71 4.46 -1.27 34.24
CA ASP A 71 3.84 0.05 34.24
C ASP A 71 3.31 0.35 32.84
N VAL A 72 2.00 0.36 32.69
CA VAL A 72 1.31 0.65 31.43
C VAL A 72 0.69 2.04 31.55
N MET A 73 1.12 2.98 30.71
CA MET A 73 0.55 4.31 30.61
C MET A 73 -0.11 4.50 29.24
N ILE A 74 -1.39 4.87 29.25
CA ILE A 74 -2.20 5.19 28.07
C ILE A 74 -2.64 6.63 28.23
N SER A 75 -2.11 7.53 27.40
CA SER A 75 -2.33 8.97 27.53
C SER A 75 -2.80 9.56 26.20
N ASN A 76 -3.93 10.25 26.20
CA ASN A 76 -4.50 10.83 24.99
C ASN A 76 -4.62 9.82 23.83
N CYS A 77 -5.19 8.65 24.09
CA CYS A 77 -5.37 7.59 23.08
C CYS A 77 -6.85 7.33 22.77
N PHE A 78 -7.11 6.89 21.54
CA PHE A 78 -8.37 6.25 21.17
C PHE A 78 -8.14 4.75 20.91
N LEU A 79 -8.69 3.89 21.78
CA LEU A 79 -8.63 2.43 21.63
C LEU A 79 -10.03 1.89 21.32
N SER A 80 -10.22 1.24 20.17
CA SER A 80 -11.46 0.54 19.81
C SER A 80 -11.19 -0.93 19.54
N CYS A 81 -11.29 -1.75 20.58
CA CYS A 81 -11.02 -3.19 20.59
C CYS A 81 -12.34 -3.97 20.60
N LYS A 82 -12.76 -4.51 19.46
CA LYS A 82 -13.99 -5.32 19.36
C LYS A 82 -13.68 -6.80 19.48
N GLY A 83 -14.54 -7.57 20.16
CA GLY A 83 -14.38 -9.01 20.35
C GLY A 83 -13.19 -9.43 21.23
N ALA A 84 -12.56 -8.49 21.93
CA ALA A 84 -11.39 -8.68 22.78
C ALA A 84 -11.26 -7.53 23.81
N PRO A 85 -10.51 -7.71 24.90
CA PRO A 85 -10.22 -6.64 25.86
C PRO A 85 -9.33 -5.54 25.28
N CYS A 86 -9.42 -4.32 25.82
CA CYS A 86 -8.40 -3.29 25.54
C CYS A 86 -7.08 -3.62 26.24
N LEU A 87 -7.16 -4.00 27.52
CA LEU A 87 -6.02 -4.33 28.36
C LEU A 87 -6.26 -5.64 29.12
N GLU A 88 -5.34 -6.59 28.98
CA GLU A 88 -5.30 -7.82 29.79
C GLU A 88 -4.04 -7.83 30.65
N LEU A 89 -4.24 -8.06 31.94
CA LEU A 89 -3.19 -8.31 32.92
C LEU A 89 -3.35 -9.77 33.37
N ASP A 90 -2.57 -10.68 32.79
CA ASP A 90 -2.75 -12.14 32.94
C ASP A 90 -2.18 -12.67 34.27
N SER A 91 -2.39 -13.97 34.54
CA SER A 91 -2.13 -14.60 35.84
C SER A 91 -0.68 -14.43 36.29
N LEU A 92 -0.51 -14.25 37.59
CA LEU A 92 0.79 -14.18 38.24
C LEU A 92 1.26 -15.60 38.54
N ASP A 93 2.35 -16.05 37.91
CA ASP A 93 3.10 -17.21 38.41
C ASP A 93 3.96 -16.76 39.60
N LEU A 94 3.42 -16.95 40.81
CA LEU A 94 4.08 -16.58 42.06
C LEU A 94 5.20 -17.56 42.47
N THR A 95 5.52 -18.59 41.65
CA THR A 95 6.55 -19.59 41.98
C THR A 95 8.00 -19.15 41.72
N LEU A 96 8.32 -17.88 42.00
CA LEU A 96 9.70 -17.38 41.91
C LEU A 96 10.52 -17.92 43.09
N THR A 97 11.67 -18.53 42.81
CA THR A 97 12.53 -19.13 43.83
C THR A 97 13.17 -18.03 44.69
N PRO A 98 13.19 -18.12 46.04
CA PRO A 98 13.57 -17.01 46.94
C PRO A 98 14.96 -16.42 46.73
N GLY A 99 15.88 -17.13 46.05
CA GLY A 99 17.23 -16.65 45.74
C GLY A 99 17.31 -15.67 44.55
N MET A 100 16.19 -15.38 43.88
CA MET A 100 16.13 -14.47 42.72
C MET A 100 15.48 -13.11 43.04
N ILE A 101 15.00 -12.88 44.26
CA ILE A 101 14.39 -11.60 44.66
C ILE A 101 15.45 -10.76 45.36
N LEU A 102 16.30 -10.05 44.60
CA LEU A 102 17.15 -8.99 45.16
C LEU A 102 16.23 -7.84 45.60
N GLN A 103 16.00 -7.76 46.91
CA GLN A 103 15.21 -6.75 47.64
C GLN A 103 13.70 -6.79 47.33
N GLU A 104 12.91 -7.12 48.35
CA GLU A 104 11.46 -6.95 48.41
C GLU A 104 11.05 -5.52 48.04
N ARG A 105 10.88 -5.24 46.75
CA ARG A 105 10.20 -4.04 46.29
C ARG A 105 8.75 -4.40 46.00
N LYS A 106 7.84 -3.84 46.80
CA LYS A 106 6.38 -3.93 46.61
C LYS A 106 5.94 -3.05 45.42
N VAL A 107 6.47 -3.28 44.22
CA VAL A 107 6.05 -2.49 43.04
C VAL A 107 4.77 -3.12 42.49
N PRO A 108 3.64 -2.39 42.42
CA PRO A 108 2.41 -2.91 41.86
C PRO A 108 2.48 -2.99 40.32
N ARG A 109 1.78 -3.95 39.74
CA ARG A 109 1.42 -3.92 38.32
C ARG A 109 0.46 -2.75 38.11
N THR A 110 0.90 -1.70 37.43
CA THR A 110 0.14 -0.46 37.31
C THR A 110 -0.35 -0.25 35.89
N ALA A 111 -1.63 0.11 35.72
CA ALA A 111 -2.17 0.64 34.48
C ALA A 111 -2.77 2.04 34.73
N ARG A 112 -2.24 3.05 34.03
CA ARG A 112 -2.66 4.44 34.13
C ARG A 112 -3.25 4.91 32.81
N ILE A 113 -4.50 5.39 32.84
CA ILE A 113 -5.26 5.84 31.69
C ILE A 113 -5.59 7.31 31.91
N PHE A 114 -5.04 8.18 31.07
CA PHE A 114 -5.19 9.63 31.17
C PHE A 114 -5.79 10.19 29.89
N SER A 115 -6.82 11.04 30.03
CA SER A 115 -7.41 11.78 28.91
C SER A 115 -7.63 10.91 27.68
N SER A 116 -8.15 9.69 27.85
CA SER A 116 -8.23 8.70 26.77
C SER A 116 -9.65 8.19 26.58
N THR A 117 -9.94 7.68 25.39
CA THR A 117 -11.22 7.06 25.06
C THR A 117 -10.98 5.60 24.72
N LEU A 118 -11.45 4.70 25.57
CA LEU A 118 -11.29 3.25 25.41
C LEU A 118 -12.67 2.64 25.17
N LEU A 119 -12.76 1.79 24.17
CA LEU A 119 -14.02 1.24 23.69
C LEU A 119 -13.88 -0.26 23.43
N SER A 120 -14.78 -1.05 24.02
CA SER A 120 -14.92 -2.48 23.75
C SER A 120 -16.39 -2.90 23.77
N ASP A 121 -16.74 -3.91 22.99
CA ASP A 121 -18.04 -4.56 23.06
C ASP A 121 -18.08 -5.77 24.02
N GLN A 122 -16.96 -6.09 24.67
CA GLN A 122 -16.84 -7.16 25.67
C GLN A 122 -16.38 -6.63 27.02
N THR A 123 -15.14 -6.12 27.11
CA THR A 123 -14.54 -5.60 28.34
C THR A 123 -13.39 -4.66 28.07
N ILE A 124 -13.16 -3.67 28.93
CA ILE A 124 -11.97 -2.80 28.81
C ILE A 124 -10.78 -3.47 29.48
N PHE A 125 -10.99 -3.93 30.73
CA PHE A 125 -9.96 -4.53 31.57
C PHE A 125 -10.27 -6.00 31.80
N THR A 126 -9.27 -6.86 31.62
CA THR A 126 -9.29 -8.25 32.06
C THR A 126 -8.13 -8.46 33.02
N LEU A 127 -8.43 -8.83 34.26
CA LEU A 127 -7.44 -9.14 35.28
C LEU A 127 -7.59 -10.60 35.69
N THR A 128 -6.52 -11.38 35.57
CA THR A 128 -6.51 -12.77 36.04
C THR A 128 -5.79 -12.86 37.38
N GLY A 129 -6.44 -13.49 38.35
CA GLY A 129 -5.89 -13.69 39.71
C GLY A 129 -4.66 -14.60 39.74
N PRO A 130 -3.95 -14.63 40.88
CA PRO A 130 -2.77 -15.48 41.04
C PRO A 130 -3.11 -16.97 40.99
N GLU A 131 -2.25 -17.77 40.35
CA GLU A 131 -2.37 -19.23 40.30
C GLU A 131 -1.65 -19.89 41.48
N GLU A 132 -2.40 -20.43 42.45
CA GLU A 132 -1.82 -21.29 43.49
C GLU A 132 -1.66 -22.73 42.98
N LYS A 133 -0.43 -23.20 42.75
CA LYS A 133 -0.20 -24.63 42.52
C LYS A 133 -0.40 -25.41 43.82
N LYS A 134 -1.43 -26.27 43.84
CA LYS A 134 -1.69 -27.25 44.90
C LYS A 134 -0.42 -28.07 45.22
N LYS A 135 0.03 -27.95 46.48
CA LYS A 135 1.00 -28.79 47.19
C LYS A 135 2.46 -28.76 46.69
N LYS A 136 3.31 -28.03 47.43
CA LYS A 136 4.61 -28.56 47.86
C LYS A 136 4.92 -28.08 49.28
N VAL A 137 5.17 -29.07 50.14
CA VAL A 137 5.75 -29.10 51.49
C VAL A 137 5.96 -27.74 52.16
N THR A 138 5.26 -27.54 53.27
CA THR A 138 5.51 -26.54 54.30
C THR A 138 6.99 -26.43 54.64
N SER A 139 7.62 -25.36 54.18
CA SER A 139 8.73 -24.72 54.89
C SER A 139 8.19 -23.42 55.48
N ASP A 140 8.20 -23.29 56.80
CA ASP A 140 7.58 -22.22 57.60
C ASP A 140 8.20 -20.80 57.42
N GLN A 141 8.85 -20.50 56.29
CA GLN A 141 9.48 -19.19 56.05
C GLN A 141 9.44 -18.72 54.58
N ALA A 142 8.44 -19.11 53.79
CA ALA A 142 8.25 -18.55 52.44
C ALA A 142 6.97 -17.70 52.40
N GLU A 143 7.10 -16.38 52.55
CA GLU A 143 6.03 -15.46 52.16
C GLU A 143 5.92 -15.46 50.63
N PRO A 144 4.74 -15.74 50.06
CA PRO A 144 4.52 -15.59 48.62
C PRO A 144 4.69 -14.11 48.22
N ALA A 145 5.24 -13.84 47.04
CA ALA A 145 5.33 -12.47 46.53
C ALA A 145 3.93 -11.83 46.48
N SER A 146 3.72 -10.68 47.13
CA SER A 146 2.45 -9.95 47.10
C SER A 146 2.30 -9.19 45.79
N GLY A 147 1.34 -9.56 44.95
CA GLY A 147 1.14 -8.99 43.61
C GLY A 147 0.06 -7.91 43.57
N GLN A 148 0.33 -6.72 44.11
CA GLN A 148 -0.63 -5.61 44.03
C GLN A 148 -0.84 -5.17 42.56
N THR A 149 -2.10 -4.95 42.16
CA THR A 149 -2.49 -4.40 40.85
C THR A 149 -3.23 -3.08 41.02
N ASP A 150 -2.73 -2.03 40.38
CA ASP A 150 -3.27 -0.67 40.47
C ASP A 150 -3.83 -0.23 39.11
N ILE A 151 -5.11 0.14 39.06
CA ILE A 151 -5.78 0.69 37.89
C ILE A 151 -6.17 2.14 38.19
N VAL A 152 -5.60 3.07 37.43
CA VAL A 152 -5.85 4.51 37.57
C VAL A 152 -6.46 5.02 36.27
N VAL A 153 -7.64 5.64 36.35
CA VAL A 153 -8.34 6.21 35.20
C VAL A 153 -8.73 7.65 35.52
N ILE A 154 -8.16 8.60 34.78
CA ILE A 154 -8.38 10.03 34.99
C ILE A 154 -8.79 10.72 33.69
N ASN A 155 -9.78 11.60 33.75
CA ASN A 155 -10.27 12.41 32.63
C ASN A 155 -10.60 11.57 31.38
N SER A 156 -11.11 10.35 31.54
CA SER A 156 -11.20 9.37 30.44
C SER A 156 -12.62 8.85 30.24
N VAL A 157 -12.94 8.43 29.02
CA VAL A 157 -14.26 7.87 28.66
C VAL A 157 -14.09 6.40 28.32
N LEU A 158 -14.78 5.52 29.05
CA LEU A 158 -14.76 4.07 28.86
C LEU A 158 -16.12 3.62 28.29
N ILE A 159 -16.15 3.27 27.01
CA ILE A 159 -17.38 2.99 26.25
C ILE A 159 -17.60 1.49 26.09
N GLY A 160 -18.78 1.03 26.49
CA GLY A 160 -19.28 -0.34 26.32
C GLY A 160 -20.28 -0.46 25.18
N SER A 161 -20.69 -1.70 24.90
CA SER A 161 -21.79 -1.97 23.97
C SER A 161 -23.04 -2.40 24.75
N PRO A 162 -24.08 -1.56 24.84
CA PRO A 162 -25.34 -1.94 25.50
C PRO A 162 -26.06 -3.07 24.76
N ARG A 163 -25.69 -3.31 23.48
CA ARG A 163 -26.23 -4.40 22.65
C ARG A 163 -25.76 -5.78 23.12
N ASN A 164 -24.56 -5.87 23.72
CA ASN A 164 -24.06 -7.12 24.29
C ASN A 164 -24.39 -7.19 25.78
N LYS A 165 -25.45 -7.91 26.14
CA LYS A 165 -25.90 -8.04 27.54
C LYS A 165 -24.86 -8.66 28.49
N GLN A 166 -23.82 -9.31 27.97
CA GLN A 166 -22.75 -9.88 28.77
C GLN A 166 -21.52 -8.97 28.87
N ALA A 167 -21.52 -7.82 28.20
CA ALA A 167 -20.43 -6.86 28.27
C ALA A 167 -20.30 -6.32 29.69
N THR A 168 -19.05 -6.22 30.15
CA THR A 168 -18.72 -5.67 31.46
C THR A 168 -17.50 -4.79 31.36
N MET A 169 -17.42 -3.66 32.07
CA MET A 169 -16.25 -2.77 31.93
C MET A 169 -14.96 -3.44 32.41
N MET A 170 -15.01 -4.18 33.52
CA MET A 170 -13.87 -4.90 34.12
C MET A 170 -14.22 -6.35 34.42
N THR A 171 -13.38 -7.28 33.97
CA THR A 171 -13.51 -8.71 34.24
C THR A 171 -12.39 -9.17 35.17
N LEU A 172 -12.75 -9.80 36.29
CA LEU A 172 -11.82 -10.42 37.24
C LEU A 172 -11.94 -11.94 37.16
N ASN A 173 -10.95 -12.60 36.57
CA ASN A 173 -10.94 -14.05 36.42
C ASN A 173 -10.21 -14.71 37.58
N ASN A 174 -10.84 -15.67 38.26
CA ASN A 174 -10.24 -16.45 39.35
C ASN A 174 -9.63 -15.59 40.47
N TRP A 175 -10.20 -14.42 40.75
CA TRP A 175 -9.66 -13.51 41.77
C TRP A 175 -10.25 -13.82 43.16
N PRO A 176 -9.44 -13.82 44.24
CA PRO A 176 -9.95 -13.99 45.60
C PRO A 176 -10.97 -12.92 46.00
N GLN A 177 -12.05 -13.33 46.67
CA GLN A 177 -13.10 -12.41 47.14
C GLN A 177 -13.25 -12.48 48.66
N ASP A 178 -13.12 -11.34 49.34
CA ASP A 178 -13.46 -11.23 50.75
C ASP A 178 -14.94 -10.90 50.93
N LYS A 179 -15.71 -11.93 51.28
CA LYS A 179 -17.15 -11.84 51.55
C LYS A 179 -17.47 -11.35 52.97
N LEU A 180 -16.51 -11.40 53.89
CA LEU A 180 -16.68 -11.08 55.31
C LEU A 180 -16.11 -9.70 55.68
N ARG A 181 -15.62 -8.94 54.70
CA ARG A 181 -15.06 -7.60 54.88
C ARG A 181 -16.00 -6.60 55.57
N SER A 182 -15.40 -5.57 56.17
CA SER A 182 -16.10 -4.35 56.56
C SER A 182 -16.56 -3.55 55.33
N GLN A 183 -17.67 -2.81 55.44
CA GLN A 183 -18.23 -2.03 54.32
C GLN A 183 -17.27 -0.97 53.73
N SER A 184 -16.29 -0.51 54.52
CA SER A 184 -15.24 0.43 54.10
C SER A 184 -14.03 -0.23 53.42
N ALA A 185 -13.97 -1.56 53.37
CA ALA A 185 -12.87 -2.30 52.77
C ALA A 185 -13.27 -2.85 51.39
N SER A 186 -12.27 -3.01 50.52
CA SER A 186 -12.46 -3.61 49.19
C SER A 186 -12.78 -5.10 49.28
N ARG A 187 -13.69 -5.58 48.43
CA ARG A 187 -14.00 -7.01 48.21
C ARG A 187 -12.85 -7.75 47.56
N PHE A 188 -12.08 -7.04 46.73
CA PHE A 188 -11.02 -7.61 45.93
C PHE A 188 -9.71 -7.17 46.56
N GLY A 189 -9.09 -8.08 47.30
CA GLY A 189 -7.77 -7.87 47.88
C GLY A 189 -6.73 -7.65 46.78
N GLU A 190 -5.70 -6.87 47.10
CA GLU A 190 -4.56 -6.57 46.22
C GLU A 190 -4.89 -5.83 44.92
N ILE A 191 -6.16 -5.44 44.69
CA ILE A 191 -6.55 -4.54 43.60
C ILE A 191 -6.89 -3.16 44.17
N LYS A 192 -6.29 -2.11 43.60
CA LYS A 192 -6.75 -0.73 43.80
C LYS A 192 -7.26 -0.16 42.49
N VAL A 193 -8.45 0.44 42.54
CA VAL A 193 -9.05 1.13 41.40
C VAL A 193 -9.31 2.58 41.79
N GLN A 194 -8.71 3.51 41.05
CA GLN A 194 -8.91 4.95 41.21
C GLN A 194 -9.56 5.50 39.94
N LEU A 195 -10.72 6.15 40.10
CA LEU A 195 -11.46 6.76 39.02
C LEU A 195 -11.68 8.24 39.34
N GLU A 196 -11.20 9.14 38.49
CA GLU A 196 -11.37 10.59 38.63
C GLU A 196 -11.81 11.19 37.29
N ASN A 197 -12.90 11.97 37.29
CA ASN A 197 -13.49 12.53 36.05
C ASN A 197 -13.61 11.48 34.92
N ALA A 198 -13.98 10.25 35.28
CA ALA A 198 -14.07 9.13 34.34
C ALA A 198 -15.54 8.83 34.02
N LEU A 199 -15.88 8.72 32.74
CA LEU A 199 -17.22 8.33 32.30
C LEU A 199 -17.26 6.84 31.93
N LEU A 200 -18.09 6.07 32.62
CA LEU A 200 -18.40 4.68 32.29
C LEU A 200 -19.71 4.66 31.50
N TRP A 201 -19.61 4.51 30.18
CA TRP A 201 -20.74 4.76 29.28
C TRP A 201 -21.19 3.51 28.51
N GLY A 202 -22.47 3.17 28.55
CA GLY A 202 -23.05 2.09 27.72
C GLY A 202 -22.77 0.67 28.22
N TRP A 203 -22.51 0.49 29.52
CA TRP A 203 -22.19 -0.81 30.12
C TRP A 203 -23.42 -1.45 30.78
N PRO A 204 -23.79 -2.69 30.42
CA PRO A 204 -24.80 -3.47 31.15
C PRO A 204 -24.35 -3.86 32.57
N SER A 205 -23.04 -4.04 32.76
CA SER A 205 -22.42 -4.30 34.06
C SER A 205 -21.06 -3.60 34.11
N TYR A 206 -20.65 -3.13 35.28
CA TYR A 206 -19.36 -2.46 35.47
C TYR A 206 -18.26 -3.43 35.90
N LEU A 207 -18.59 -4.50 36.62
CA LEU A 207 -17.62 -5.53 36.99
C LEU A 207 -18.23 -6.91 37.00
N ARG A 208 -17.52 -7.90 36.46
CA ARG A 208 -17.82 -9.33 36.58
C ARG A 208 -16.62 -10.05 37.18
N SER A 209 -16.83 -10.80 38.26
CA SER A 209 -15.78 -11.58 38.90
C SER A 209 -16.16 -13.06 39.00
N THR A 210 -15.22 -13.95 38.72
CA THR A 210 -15.32 -15.39 38.98
C THR A 210 -14.45 -15.78 40.17
N GLU A 211 -14.96 -16.69 41.00
CA GLU A 211 -14.22 -17.17 42.18
C GLU A 211 -13.09 -18.12 41.79
N GLN A 212 -11.98 -18.07 42.54
CA GLN A 212 -10.84 -18.96 42.34
C GLN A 212 -11.26 -20.44 42.48
N GLY A 213 -10.95 -21.24 41.45
CA GLY A 213 -11.29 -22.67 41.43
C GLY A 213 -12.76 -23.00 41.13
N ASN A 214 -13.63 -22.00 40.95
CA ASN A 214 -15.02 -22.21 40.52
C ASN A 214 -15.51 -21.11 39.56
N SER A 215 -15.34 -21.36 38.26
CA SER A 215 -15.76 -20.46 37.19
C SER A 215 -17.28 -20.27 37.05
N GLN A 216 -18.10 -21.08 37.73
CA GLN A 216 -19.57 -20.97 37.71
C GLN A 216 -20.10 -19.98 38.74
N ASN A 217 -19.32 -19.67 39.79
CA ASN A 217 -19.70 -18.66 40.78
C ASN A 217 -19.32 -17.27 40.26
N VAL A 218 -20.31 -16.55 39.74
CA VAL A 218 -20.14 -15.21 39.16
C VAL A 218 -20.72 -14.16 40.11
N PHE A 219 -19.90 -13.19 40.50
CA PHE A 219 -20.33 -11.96 41.17
C PHE A 219 -20.35 -10.81 40.15
N GLN A 220 -21.38 -9.97 40.19
CA GLN A 220 -21.53 -8.84 39.27
C GLN A 220 -21.83 -7.53 40.00
N ILE A 221 -21.30 -6.45 39.45
CA ILE A 221 -21.62 -5.06 39.82
C ILE A 221 -22.30 -4.43 38.61
N ASP A 222 -23.55 -4.00 38.78
CA ASP A 222 -24.40 -3.44 37.73
C ASP A 222 -24.80 -1.99 37.99
N SER A 223 -24.42 -1.44 39.15
CA SER A 223 -24.88 -0.16 39.64
C SER A 223 -23.83 0.55 40.49
N HIS A 224 -23.91 1.88 40.51
CA HIS A 224 -23.08 2.76 41.34
C HIS A 224 -23.09 2.36 42.83
N ARG A 225 -24.26 2.05 43.38
CA ARG A 225 -24.41 1.65 44.79
C ARG A 225 -23.60 0.38 45.10
N THR A 226 -23.74 -0.64 44.26
CA THR A 226 -23.02 -1.92 44.43
C THR A 226 -21.53 -1.73 44.21
N TRP A 227 -21.12 -0.81 43.34
CA TRP A 227 -19.71 -0.42 43.15
C TRP A 227 -19.12 0.15 44.45
N GLN A 228 -19.75 1.18 45.03
CA GLN A 228 -19.30 1.80 46.28
C GLN A 228 -19.21 0.78 47.43
N GLN A 229 -20.22 -0.10 47.58
CA GLN A 229 -20.21 -1.15 48.59
C GLN A 229 -19.11 -2.21 48.37
N SER A 230 -18.72 -2.44 47.12
CA SER A 230 -17.70 -3.43 46.77
C SER A 230 -16.29 -2.92 46.97
N TRP A 231 -16.03 -1.63 46.71
CA TRP A 231 -14.70 -1.03 46.79
C TRP A 231 -14.45 -0.22 48.07
N GLY A 232 -15.50 0.17 48.81
CA GLY A 232 -15.40 0.96 50.04
C GLY A 232 -15.03 2.44 49.82
N SER A 233 -14.84 2.85 48.56
CA SER A 233 -14.43 4.22 48.18
C SER A 233 -15.57 4.97 47.48
N PRO A 234 -15.86 6.24 47.87
CA PRO A 234 -16.91 7.02 47.23
C PRO A 234 -16.50 7.46 45.82
N VAL A 235 -17.41 7.28 44.86
CA VAL A 235 -17.33 7.78 43.49
C VAL A 235 -18.63 8.51 43.12
N ALA A 236 -18.59 9.46 42.19
CA ALA A 236 -19.77 10.21 41.76
C ALA A 236 -20.74 9.32 40.96
N ALA A 237 -22.05 9.50 41.16
CA ALA A 237 -23.07 8.71 40.48
C ALA A 237 -23.12 9.02 38.97
N ASP A 238 -22.87 10.28 38.59
CA ASP A 238 -22.91 10.75 37.19
C ASP A 238 -21.86 10.07 36.29
N MET A 239 -20.84 9.42 36.89
CA MET A 239 -19.84 8.61 36.19
C MET A 239 -20.45 7.35 35.55
N PHE A 240 -21.62 6.88 36.02
CA PHE A 240 -22.22 5.62 35.63
C PHE A 240 -23.41 5.89 34.69
N GLN A 241 -23.21 5.73 33.38
CA GLN A 241 -24.23 5.98 32.37
C GLN A 241 -24.52 4.69 31.58
N SER A 242 -25.71 4.11 31.77
CA SER A 242 -26.08 2.84 31.14
C SER A 242 -26.45 2.96 29.65
N GLU A 243 -26.89 4.14 29.21
CA GLU A 243 -27.38 4.38 27.85
C GLU A 243 -26.34 5.13 27.02
N LEU A 244 -26.11 4.67 25.78
CA LEU A 244 -25.27 5.37 24.81
C LEU A 244 -26.16 6.19 23.86
N PRO A 245 -25.87 7.47 23.60
CA PRO A 245 -26.59 8.27 22.61
C PRO A 245 -26.50 7.66 21.22
N ALA A 246 -27.59 7.75 20.47
CA ALA A 246 -27.68 7.17 19.12
C ALA A 246 -26.65 7.78 18.15
N GLU A 247 -26.23 9.03 18.38
CA GLU A 247 -25.22 9.71 17.57
C GLU A 247 -23.82 9.10 17.72
N ILE A 248 -23.58 8.32 18.80
CA ILE A 248 -22.28 7.73 19.13
C ILE A 248 -22.24 6.23 18.76
N ASP A 249 -23.35 5.66 18.29
CA ASP A 249 -23.43 4.26 17.86
C ASP A 249 -22.42 3.90 16.75
N GLU A 250 -22.01 4.86 15.92
CA GLU A 250 -20.99 4.64 14.89
C GLU A 250 -19.63 4.29 15.49
N LEU A 251 -19.28 4.80 16.68
CA LEU A 251 -18.06 4.40 17.41
C LEU A 251 -18.09 2.93 17.84
N LEU A 252 -19.25 2.27 17.84
CA LEU A 252 -19.32 0.83 18.11
C LEU A 252 -18.79 -0.01 16.94
N THR A 253 -18.48 0.61 15.81
CA THR A 253 -17.64 0.02 14.75
C THR A 253 -16.18 0.43 14.96
N PRO A 254 -15.18 -0.42 14.62
CA PRO A 254 -13.76 -0.09 14.80
C PRO A 254 -13.30 0.90 13.73
N SER A 255 -13.78 2.14 13.83
CA SER A 255 -13.50 3.25 12.91
C SER A 255 -13.12 4.50 13.68
N PHE A 256 -12.24 5.32 13.09
CA PHE A 256 -11.80 6.58 13.68
C PHE A 256 -12.62 7.72 13.09
N VAL A 257 -13.69 8.11 13.80
CA VAL A 257 -14.54 9.23 13.41
C VAL A 257 -14.26 10.41 14.33
N LYS A 258 -13.31 11.27 13.91
CA LYS A 258 -12.76 12.37 14.72
C LYS A 258 -13.84 13.27 15.33
N SER A 259 -14.93 13.55 14.61
CA SER A 259 -16.03 14.40 15.08
C SER A 259 -16.88 13.78 16.20
N LEU A 260 -16.91 12.45 16.33
CA LEU A 260 -17.68 11.76 17.37
C LEU A 260 -16.91 11.61 18.68
N LEU A 261 -15.60 11.86 18.66
CA LEU A 261 -14.72 11.83 19.83
C LEU A 261 -14.66 13.19 20.55
N ASP A 262 -15.24 14.24 19.96
CA ASP A 262 -15.40 15.52 20.63
C ASP A 262 -16.62 15.48 21.57
N PHE A 263 -16.36 15.16 22.83
CA PHE A 263 -17.38 15.08 23.86
C PHE A 263 -17.76 16.43 24.49
N SER A 264 -17.21 17.55 24.00
CA SER A 264 -17.48 18.90 24.50
C SER A 264 -18.94 19.35 24.39
N LYS A 265 -19.84 18.56 23.80
CA LYS A 265 -21.27 18.87 23.71
C LYS A 265 -22.14 17.90 24.50
N GLN A 266 -21.53 16.89 25.12
CA GLN A 266 -22.25 15.83 25.83
C GLN A 266 -22.50 16.21 27.29
N LYS A 267 -23.78 16.34 27.67
CA LYS A 267 -24.19 16.75 29.03
C LYS A 267 -23.59 15.86 30.12
N ASN A 268 -23.56 14.54 29.90
CA ASN A 268 -23.04 13.58 30.86
C ASN A 268 -21.53 13.73 31.08
N VAL A 269 -20.79 14.16 30.06
CA VAL A 269 -19.34 14.41 30.17
C VAL A 269 -19.09 15.69 30.94
N TYR A 270 -19.88 16.74 30.71
CA TYR A 270 -19.82 17.96 31.53
C TYR A 270 -20.11 17.70 33.00
N ALA A 271 -21.06 16.81 33.33
CA ALA A 271 -21.44 16.51 34.70
C ALA A 271 -20.28 15.94 35.55
N ILE A 272 -19.32 15.28 34.91
CA ILE A 272 -18.14 14.70 35.58
C ILE A 272 -16.85 15.50 35.36
N SER A 273 -16.89 16.54 34.53
CA SER A 273 -15.70 17.32 34.19
C SER A 273 -15.40 18.30 35.33
N THR A 274 -14.17 18.29 35.83
CA THR A 274 -13.68 19.28 36.80
C THR A 274 -12.58 20.14 36.17
N ASP A 275 -12.43 21.38 36.63
CA ASP A 275 -11.40 22.34 36.20
C ASP A 275 -11.36 22.63 34.68
N GLY A 276 -12.49 22.46 33.99
CA GLY A 276 -12.61 22.71 32.55
C GLY A 276 -11.98 21.65 31.65
N VAL A 277 -11.49 20.53 32.22
CA VAL A 277 -10.95 19.41 31.44
C VAL A 277 -12.08 18.48 31.03
N ILE A 278 -12.30 18.35 29.72
CA ILE A 278 -13.30 17.45 29.15
C ILE A 278 -12.72 16.03 29.18
N ALA A 279 -13.50 15.09 29.72
CA ALA A 279 -13.10 13.69 29.74
C ALA A 279 -13.06 13.09 28.33
N GLY A 280 -12.04 12.27 28.05
CA GLY A 280 -11.81 11.61 26.77
C GLY A 280 -10.50 12.07 26.11
N CYS A 281 -10.20 11.49 24.96
CA CYS A 281 -9.08 11.93 24.13
C CYS A 281 -9.34 13.28 23.47
N ASP A 282 -8.28 14.03 23.22
CA ASP A 282 -8.28 15.20 22.35
C ASP A 282 -8.16 14.74 20.88
N PRO A 283 -9.28 14.74 20.12
CA PRO A 283 -9.27 14.27 18.76
C PRO A 283 -8.39 15.13 17.84
N ALA A 284 -8.08 16.38 18.20
CA ALA A 284 -7.25 17.27 17.40
C ALA A 284 -5.81 16.73 17.24
N ARG A 285 -5.27 16.13 18.32
CA ARG A 285 -3.92 15.58 18.40
C ARG A 285 -3.79 14.16 17.84
N LEU A 286 -4.91 13.49 17.59
CA LEU A 286 -4.92 12.15 17.04
C LEU A 286 -4.89 12.17 15.50
N VAL A 287 -4.07 11.28 14.94
CA VAL A 287 -3.95 11.04 13.50
C VAL A 287 -4.22 9.56 13.22
N SER A 288 -4.94 9.27 12.14
CA SER A 288 -5.17 7.92 11.63
C SER A 288 -5.04 7.92 10.12
N LEU A 289 -4.65 6.79 9.54
CA LEU A 289 -4.64 6.61 8.09
C LEU A 289 -6.05 6.79 7.53
N THR A 290 -6.17 7.56 6.45
CA THR A 290 -7.43 7.70 5.70
C THR A 290 -7.78 6.38 5.01
N GLN A 291 -9.05 6.15 4.68
CA GLN A 291 -9.45 4.97 3.91
C GLN A 291 -8.74 4.88 2.55
N SER A 292 -8.40 6.03 1.94
CA SER A 292 -7.63 6.07 0.70
C SER A 292 -6.20 5.57 0.92
N GLN A 293 -5.53 6.03 1.99
CA GLN A 293 -4.19 5.58 2.35
C GLN A 293 -4.15 4.08 2.70
N GLN A 294 -5.15 3.56 3.43
CA GLN A 294 -5.26 2.13 3.70
C GLN A 294 -5.44 1.29 2.42
N ARG A 295 -6.27 1.76 1.48
CA ARG A 295 -6.44 1.11 0.17
C ARG A 295 -5.16 1.17 -0.66
N ARG A 296 -4.42 2.29 -0.65
CA ARG A 296 -3.10 2.41 -1.28
C ARG A 296 -2.12 1.37 -0.71
N ILE A 297 -1.98 1.30 0.60
CA ILE A 297 -1.08 0.33 1.26
C ILE A 297 -1.44 -1.10 0.83
N LYS A 298 -2.73 -1.44 0.84
CA LYS A 298 -3.19 -2.75 0.40
C LYS A 298 -2.88 -3.02 -1.08
N ALA A 299 -3.05 -2.03 -1.96
CA ALA A 299 -2.75 -2.15 -3.39
C ALA A 299 -1.24 -2.30 -3.66
N VAL A 300 -0.39 -1.57 -2.93
CA VAL A 300 1.07 -1.70 -2.98
C VAL A 300 1.49 -3.10 -2.51
N LEU A 301 0.94 -3.60 -1.40
CA LEU A 301 1.25 -4.92 -0.87
C LEU A 301 0.73 -6.07 -1.74
N SER A 302 -0.33 -5.85 -2.52
CA SER A 302 -0.87 -6.86 -3.45
C SER A 302 -0.25 -6.81 -4.84
N LYS A 303 0.67 -5.87 -5.11
CA LYS A 303 1.36 -5.75 -6.39
C LYS A 303 2.16 -7.03 -6.68
N PRO A 304 1.99 -7.67 -7.85
CA PRO A 304 2.81 -8.81 -8.23
C PRO A 304 4.24 -8.36 -8.55
N ASP A 305 5.23 -9.13 -8.09
CA ASP A 305 6.64 -8.90 -8.45
C ASP A 305 6.95 -9.58 -9.80
N ILE A 306 6.48 -8.96 -10.88
CA ILE A 306 6.61 -9.48 -12.25
C ILE A 306 8.09 -9.70 -12.61
N GLU A 307 8.98 -8.82 -12.15
CA GLU A 307 10.41 -8.93 -12.42
C GLU A 307 11.01 -10.18 -11.76
N GLN A 308 10.76 -10.36 -10.47
CA GLN A 308 11.28 -11.52 -9.75
C GLN A 308 10.71 -12.82 -10.33
N GLU A 309 9.44 -12.83 -10.73
CA GLU A 309 8.83 -13.97 -11.42
C GLU A 309 9.56 -14.30 -12.73
N ILE A 310 9.79 -13.31 -13.61
CA ILE A 310 10.52 -13.50 -14.87
C ILE A 310 11.97 -13.94 -14.60
N GLN A 311 12.69 -13.27 -13.69
CA GLN A 311 14.09 -13.58 -13.39
C GLN A 311 14.25 -15.00 -12.81
N SER A 312 13.38 -15.38 -11.87
CA SER A 312 13.43 -16.71 -11.25
C SER A 312 13.18 -17.83 -12.26
N GLN A 313 12.33 -17.59 -13.26
CA GLN A 313 12.05 -18.53 -14.34
C GLN A 313 13.29 -18.79 -15.22
N PHE A 314 14.14 -17.78 -15.44
CA PHE A 314 15.34 -17.90 -16.28
C PHE A 314 16.65 -18.10 -15.51
N ALA A 315 16.63 -18.19 -14.18
CA ALA A 315 17.82 -18.33 -13.34
C ALA A 315 18.68 -19.57 -13.68
N LYS A 316 18.05 -20.64 -14.19
CA LYS A 316 18.71 -21.90 -14.60
C LYS A 316 18.45 -22.23 -16.08
N ALA A 317 18.16 -21.23 -16.90
CA ALA A 317 17.83 -21.43 -18.30
C ALA A 317 19.03 -21.94 -19.12
N LYS A 318 18.75 -22.83 -20.08
CA LYS A 318 19.75 -23.28 -21.07
C LYS A 318 20.17 -22.10 -21.93
N VAL A 319 21.47 -21.93 -22.18
CA VAL A 319 21.97 -20.84 -23.04
C VAL A 319 22.25 -21.35 -24.45
N VAL A 320 21.75 -20.64 -25.45
CA VAL A 320 22.00 -20.87 -26.88
C VAL A 320 22.33 -19.53 -27.56
N THR A 321 22.95 -19.57 -28.73
CA THR A 321 23.35 -18.37 -29.48
C THR A 321 22.67 -18.33 -30.84
N PHE A 322 22.25 -17.15 -31.29
CA PHE A 322 21.64 -16.96 -32.60
C PHE A 322 22.18 -15.68 -33.27
N ASP A 323 22.41 -15.75 -34.58
CA ASP A 323 22.88 -14.64 -35.40
C ASP A 323 21.79 -14.28 -36.44
N MET A 324 21.14 -13.14 -36.23
CA MET A 324 20.04 -12.65 -37.07
C MET A 324 20.46 -12.30 -38.49
N THR A 325 21.75 -12.18 -38.77
CA THR A 325 22.25 -11.93 -40.14
C THR A 325 22.34 -13.23 -40.97
N LYS A 326 22.35 -14.39 -40.30
CA LYS A 326 22.59 -15.70 -40.93
C LYS A 326 21.36 -16.58 -41.02
N GLY A 327 20.26 -16.20 -40.37
CA GLY A 327 19.05 -17.02 -40.36
C GLY A 327 17.81 -16.27 -39.91
N ASN A 328 16.67 -16.96 -40.00
CA ASN A 328 15.38 -16.45 -39.56
C ASN A 328 15.15 -16.77 -38.08
N LEU A 329 14.93 -15.73 -37.26
CA LEU A 329 14.71 -15.87 -35.82
C LEU A 329 13.50 -16.74 -35.51
N SER A 330 12.41 -16.63 -36.28
CA SER A 330 11.20 -17.41 -36.07
C SER A 330 11.44 -18.92 -36.18
N ASP A 331 12.17 -19.35 -37.20
CA ASP A 331 12.45 -20.77 -37.44
C ASP A 331 13.34 -21.33 -36.33
N PHE A 332 14.32 -20.53 -35.86
CA PHE A 332 15.18 -20.90 -34.75
C PHE A 332 14.41 -21.03 -33.43
N LEU A 333 13.57 -20.05 -33.08
CA LEU A 333 12.79 -20.08 -31.84
C LEU A 333 11.74 -21.21 -31.83
N ASN A 334 11.38 -21.71 -33.02
CA ASN A 334 10.50 -22.87 -33.21
C ASN A 334 11.20 -24.21 -33.41
N SER A 335 12.53 -24.22 -33.40
CA SER A 335 13.33 -25.45 -33.53
C SER A 335 13.40 -26.24 -32.22
N SER A 336 13.88 -27.49 -32.32
CA SER A 336 14.19 -28.36 -31.19
C SER A 336 15.34 -27.85 -30.29
N ALA A 337 16.06 -26.79 -30.71
CA ALA A 337 17.08 -26.17 -29.89
C ALA A 337 16.51 -25.48 -28.63
N ILE A 338 15.25 -25.05 -28.71
CA ILE A 338 14.52 -24.35 -27.64
C ILE A 338 13.64 -25.37 -26.90
N THR A 339 14.03 -25.73 -25.69
CA THR A 339 13.28 -26.64 -24.81
C THR A 339 13.28 -26.12 -23.38
N GLY A 340 12.09 -25.98 -22.78
CA GLY A 340 11.92 -25.35 -21.46
C GLY A 340 12.41 -23.89 -21.42
N PRO A 341 12.74 -23.35 -20.23
CA PRO A 341 13.33 -22.02 -20.10
C PRO A 341 14.68 -21.95 -20.83
N THR A 342 14.74 -21.11 -21.87
CA THR A 342 15.94 -20.97 -22.72
C THR A 342 16.34 -19.51 -22.85
N ARG A 343 17.62 -19.20 -22.61
CA ARG A 343 18.26 -17.92 -22.90
C ARG A 343 18.94 -17.98 -24.27
N VAL A 344 18.55 -17.09 -25.15
CA VAL A 344 19.11 -16.93 -26.51
C VAL A 344 19.94 -15.66 -26.53
N ASN A 345 21.25 -15.79 -26.66
CA ASN A 345 22.13 -14.66 -26.94
C ASN A 345 22.01 -14.33 -28.43
N VAL A 346 21.40 -13.19 -28.73
CA VAL A 346 21.12 -12.73 -30.09
C VAL A 346 22.21 -11.75 -30.52
N SER A 347 22.70 -11.93 -31.74
CA SER A 347 23.65 -11.04 -32.41
C SER A 347 23.13 -10.64 -33.79
N GLY A 348 23.54 -9.47 -34.27
CA GLY A 348 23.17 -8.95 -35.57
C GLY A 348 23.02 -7.43 -35.54
N GLN A 349 23.30 -6.76 -36.67
CA GLN A 349 23.20 -5.30 -36.78
C GLN A 349 22.70 -4.90 -38.17
N GLY A 350 22.10 -3.71 -38.26
CA GLY A 350 21.56 -3.19 -39.52
C GLY A 350 20.22 -3.83 -39.86
N ILE A 351 19.96 -4.05 -41.14
CA ILE A 351 18.69 -4.61 -41.60
C ILE A 351 18.69 -6.14 -41.38
N CYS A 352 17.84 -6.60 -40.47
CA CYS A 352 17.62 -8.03 -40.23
C CYS A 352 16.24 -8.43 -40.73
N TYR A 353 16.21 -9.39 -41.65
CA TYR A 353 14.96 -9.92 -42.17
C TYR A 353 14.48 -11.10 -41.33
N MET A 354 13.20 -11.06 -40.93
CA MET A 354 12.58 -12.15 -40.18
C MET A 354 11.15 -12.42 -40.68
N SER A 355 10.65 -13.63 -40.45
CA SER A 355 9.21 -13.86 -40.47
C SER A 355 8.59 -13.47 -39.12
N PRO A 356 7.28 -13.21 -39.05
CA PRO A 356 6.57 -13.05 -37.79
C PRO A 356 6.85 -14.24 -36.87
N VAL A 357 7.12 -13.98 -35.60
CA VAL A 357 7.44 -14.99 -34.59
C VAL A 357 6.17 -15.29 -33.80
N THR A 358 5.64 -16.50 -33.94
CA THR A 358 4.55 -16.99 -33.08
C THR A 358 5.14 -17.94 -32.02
N LEU A 359 4.91 -17.64 -30.74
CA LEU A 359 5.36 -18.43 -29.60
C LEU A 359 4.15 -18.87 -28.78
N GLU A 360 3.99 -20.17 -28.64
CA GLU A 360 2.92 -20.76 -27.85
C GLU A 360 3.49 -21.71 -26.78
N ASN A 361 3.11 -21.50 -25.52
CA ASN A 361 3.58 -22.30 -24.37
C ASN A 361 5.10 -22.33 -24.24
N LYS A 362 5.79 -21.22 -24.55
CA LYS A 362 7.27 -21.13 -24.51
C LYS A 362 7.78 -20.25 -23.39
N GLN A 363 9.05 -20.42 -23.07
CA GLN A 363 9.76 -19.67 -22.04
C GLN A 363 11.12 -19.26 -22.61
N ILE A 364 11.21 -18.05 -23.13
CA ILE A 364 12.36 -17.57 -23.89
C ILE A 364 12.85 -16.24 -23.32
N GLN A 365 14.17 -16.14 -23.12
CA GLN A 365 14.85 -14.88 -22.83
C GLN A 365 15.77 -14.52 -24.00
N LEU A 366 15.52 -13.43 -24.69
CA LEU A 366 16.37 -12.90 -25.77
C LEU A 366 17.33 -11.85 -25.20
N VAL A 367 18.63 -12.09 -25.30
CA VAL A 367 19.67 -11.18 -24.81
C VAL A 367 20.47 -10.65 -25.98
N PHE A 368 20.32 -9.38 -26.32
CA PHE A 368 21.06 -8.72 -27.39
C PHE A 368 22.40 -8.22 -26.85
N GLN A 369 23.50 -8.84 -27.30
CA GLN A 369 24.84 -8.54 -26.82
C GLN A 369 25.55 -7.51 -27.71
N HIS A 370 25.96 -6.39 -27.12
CA HIS A 370 26.73 -5.34 -27.80
C HIS A 370 28.23 -5.66 -27.75
N ASN A 371 28.70 -6.48 -28.69
CA ASN A 371 30.12 -6.78 -28.82
C ASN A 371 30.85 -5.64 -29.55
N LYS A 372 31.69 -4.89 -28.80
CA LYS A 372 32.58 -3.76 -29.19
C LYS A 372 31.92 -2.38 -29.38
N ALA A 373 32.54 -1.41 -28.72
CA ALA A 373 32.04 -0.07 -28.39
C ALA A 373 32.05 0.98 -29.52
N GLU A 374 32.09 0.60 -30.80
CA GLU A 374 32.29 1.58 -31.88
C GLU A 374 30.99 2.02 -32.59
N SER A 375 29.87 1.28 -32.46
CA SER A 375 28.57 1.74 -32.95
C SER A 375 27.40 0.97 -32.31
N PRO A 376 26.26 1.61 -32.01
CA PRO A 376 25.08 0.90 -31.51
C PRO A 376 24.60 -0.12 -32.55
N GLN A 377 24.45 -1.38 -32.14
CA GLN A 377 23.89 -2.45 -32.97
C GLN A 377 22.37 -2.28 -33.05
N VAL A 378 21.93 -1.24 -33.76
CA VAL A 378 20.50 -1.06 -34.07
C VAL A 378 20.09 -2.15 -35.06
N VAL A 379 19.10 -2.95 -34.67
CA VAL A 379 18.47 -3.94 -35.53
C VAL A 379 17.24 -3.30 -36.16
N GLU A 380 17.34 -2.97 -37.44
CA GLU A 380 16.19 -2.58 -38.25
C GLU A 380 15.44 -3.86 -38.67
N LEU A 381 14.32 -4.14 -38.00
CA LEU A 381 13.53 -5.32 -38.27
C LEU A 381 12.71 -5.11 -39.54
N LYS A 382 12.92 -5.97 -40.54
CA LYS A 382 12.09 -6.03 -41.74
C LYS A 382 11.48 -7.41 -41.89
N LEU A 383 10.24 -7.45 -42.37
CA LEU A 383 9.63 -8.72 -42.73
C LEU A 383 10.25 -9.28 -44.00
N LEU A 384 10.44 -10.60 -44.05
CA LEU A 384 10.88 -11.29 -45.27
C LEU A 384 9.90 -11.01 -46.44
N PRO A 385 10.38 -10.72 -47.66
CA PRO A 385 9.52 -10.45 -48.82
C PRO A 385 8.54 -11.58 -49.18
N SER A 386 8.83 -12.83 -48.79
CA SER A 386 7.94 -13.98 -48.95
C SER A 386 6.73 -13.94 -48.02
N ALA A 387 6.87 -13.41 -46.80
CA ALA A 387 5.77 -13.22 -45.86
C ALA A 387 4.74 -12.21 -46.39
N ALA A 388 5.19 -11.22 -47.16
CA ALA A 388 4.33 -10.26 -47.86
C ALA A 388 3.51 -10.86 -49.02
N LYS A 389 3.85 -12.07 -49.50
CA LYS A 389 3.11 -12.76 -50.58
C LYS A 389 1.92 -13.59 -50.07
N SER A 390 1.81 -13.80 -48.76
CA SER A 390 0.65 -14.47 -48.17
C SER A 390 -0.58 -13.58 -48.34
N ARG A 391 -1.51 -13.99 -49.23
CA ARG A 391 -2.82 -13.34 -49.47
C ARG A 391 -3.79 -13.52 -48.29
N ALA A 392 -3.32 -13.53 -47.03
CA ALA A 392 -4.21 -13.47 -45.89
C ALA A 392 -4.92 -12.10 -45.90
N LYS A 393 -6.25 -12.10 -46.05
CA LYS A 393 -7.09 -10.89 -46.11
C LYS A 393 -6.90 -9.93 -44.91
N ALA A 394 -6.31 -10.39 -43.80
CA ALA A 394 -6.16 -9.65 -42.56
C ALA A 394 -4.85 -8.85 -42.41
N GLY A 395 -3.83 -9.08 -43.26
CA GLY A 395 -2.48 -8.52 -43.07
C GLY A 395 -1.68 -9.25 -41.97
N ILE A 396 -0.45 -8.80 -41.71
CA ILE A 396 0.40 -9.34 -40.64
C ILE A 396 0.14 -8.54 -39.37
N GLU A 397 -0.14 -9.24 -38.27
CA GLU A 397 -0.59 -8.62 -37.03
C GLU A 397 0.57 -8.08 -36.19
N ALA A 398 1.60 -8.89 -35.93
CA ALA A 398 2.73 -8.50 -35.07
C ALA A 398 4.09 -9.03 -35.54
N PHE A 399 5.18 -8.49 -34.99
CA PHE A 399 6.51 -9.13 -35.08
C PHE A 399 6.61 -10.32 -34.13
N PHE A 400 6.07 -10.20 -32.92
CA PHE A 400 5.97 -11.28 -31.94
C PHE A 400 4.51 -11.48 -31.52
N ASP A 401 4.00 -12.70 -31.64
CA ASP A 401 2.68 -13.13 -31.18
C ASP A 401 2.86 -14.18 -30.07
N LEU A 402 2.40 -13.86 -28.86
CA LEU A 402 2.64 -14.62 -27.63
C LEU A 402 1.33 -15.17 -27.07
N LYS A 403 1.25 -16.48 -26.97
CA LYS A 403 0.12 -17.20 -26.35
C LYS A 403 0.63 -18.11 -25.24
N ASN A 404 0.13 -17.92 -24.02
CA ASN A 404 0.56 -18.70 -22.84
C ASN A 404 2.10 -18.75 -22.68
N THR A 405 2.79 -17.66 -23.04
CA THR A 405 4.25 -17.64 -23.19
C THR A 405 4.89 -16.64 -22.23
N SER A 406 6.12 -16.92 -21.80
CA SER A 406 6.98 -15.95 -21.13
C SER A 406 8.11 -15.55 -22.07
N LEU A 407 8.11 -14.28 -22.48
CA LEU A 407 9.15 -13.68 -23.30
C LEU A 407 9.81 -12.54 -22.52
N ASP A 408 11.11 -12.64 -22.30
CA ASP A 408 11.93 -11.54 -21.76
C ASP A 408 12.92 -11.07 -22.83
N ILE A 409 12.95 -9.78 -23.13
CA ILE A 409 13.87 -9.18 -24.11
C ILE A 409 14.77 -8.21 -23.35
N SER A 410 16.08 -8.45 -23.41
CA SER A 410 17.08 -7.60 -22.78
C SER A 410 18.03 -6.99 -23.82
N GLY A 411 18.19 -5.67 -23.76
CA GLY A 411 19.17 -4.93 -24.58
C GLY A 411 18.78 -4.75 -26.05
N GLY A 412 17.53 -5.04 -26.44
CA GLY A 412 17.11 -5.00 -27.83
C GLY A 412 16.90 -3.56 -28.34
N ALA A 413 17.61 -3.16 -29.39
CA ALA A 413 17.44 -1.87 -30.05
C ALA A 413 16.78 -2.04 -31.43
N PHE A 414 15.48 -1.80 -31.49
CA PHE A 414 14.63 -2.08 -32.65
C PHE A 414 14.22 -0.81 -33.38
N ARG A 415 14.30 -0.84 -34.71
CA ARG A 415 13.70 0.19 -35.58
C ARG A 415 12.69 -0.45 -36.53
N VAL A 416 11.49 0.13 -36.56
CA VAL A 416 10.47 -0.17 -37.57
C VAL A 416 10.48 0.99 -38.57
N SER A 417 10.78 0.69 -39.83
CA SER A 417 10.85 1.69 -40.91
C SER A 417 9.65 1.55 -41.86
N PRO A 418 9.15 2.66 -42.43
CA PRO A 418 8.07 2.59 -43.41
C PRO A 418 8.66 2.07 -44.73
N ASP A 419 8.27 0.87 -45.14
CA ASP A 419 8.57 0.38 -46.48
C ASP A 419 7.40 0.76 -47.42
N ARG A 420 7.70 1.51 -48.48
CA ARG A 420 6.72 1.96 -49.49
C ARG A 420 6.07 0.79 -50.24
N LYS A 421 6.74 -0.38 -50.30
CA LYS A 421 6.23 -1.60 -50.93
C LYS A 421 6.12 -2.79 -49.97
N GLY A 422 6.61 -2.64 -48.74
CA GLY A 422 6.63 -3.70 -47.73
C GLY A 422 5.42 -3.68 -46.80
N VAL A 423 5.18 -4.82 -46.16
CA VAL A 423 4.16 -4.98 -45.11
C VAL A 423 4.76 -4.51 -43.78
N VAL A 424 4.03 -3.65 -43.08
CA VAL A 424 4.35 -3.22 -41.71
C VAL A 424 3.32 -3.87 -40.79
N PRO A 425 3.75 -4.65 -39.77
CA PRO A 425 2.82 -5.19 -38.77
C PRO A 425 2.02 -4.11 -38.05
N ARG A 426 0.83 -4.47 -37.56
CA ARG A 426 0.03 -3.56 -36.73
C ARG A 426 0.66 -3.33 -35.36
N HIS A 427 1.30 -4.35 -34.81
CA HIS A 427 1.85 -4.32 -33.47
C HIS A 427 3.31 -4.76 -33.47
N PHE A 428 4.09 -4.33 -32.47
CA PHE A 428 5.41 -4.93 -32.25
C PHE A 428 5.26 -6.28 -31.52
N VAL A 429 4.48 -6.32 -30.44
CA VAL A 429 4.13 -7.55 -29.70
C VAL A 429 2.62 -7.66 -29.51
N VAL A 430 2.06 -8.84 -29.70
CA VAL A 430 0.71 -9.23 -29.26
C VAL A 430 0.85 -10.25 -28.14
N CYS A 431 0.10 -10.05 -27.05
CA CYS A 431 0.11 -10.90 -25.87
C CYS A 431 -1.29 -11.39 -25.53
N GLN A 432 -1.43 -12.70 -25.34
CA GLN A 432 -2.61 -13.35 -24.76
C GLN A 432 -2.17 -14.29 -23.63
N ASN A 433 -2.68 -14.05 -22.41
CA ASN A 433 -2.30 -14.78 -21.19
C ASN A 433 -0.78 -15.03 -21.08
N SER A 434 0.01 -13.97 -21.28
CA SER A 434 1.47 -14.08 -21.42
C SER A 434 2.20 -13.14 -20.47
N ARG A 435 3.47 -13.47 -20.19
CA ARG A 435 4.41 -12.62 -19.46
C ARG A 435 5.40 -12.00 -20.43
N LEU A 436 5.50 -10.68 -20.44
CA LEU A 436 6.41 -9.93 -21.30
C LEU A 436 7.33 -9.06 -20.45
N GLY A 437 8.64 -9.27 -20.57
CA GLY A 437 9.68 -8.40 -20.03
C GLY A 437 10.39 -7.63 -21.15
N LEU A 438 10.50 -6.31 -21.02
CA LEU A 438 11.34 -5.45 -21.85
C LEU A 438 12.34 -4.73 -20.94
N ASP A 439 13.58 -5.21 -20.90
CA ASP A 439 14.66 -4.64 -20.09
C ASP A 439 15.69 -3.98 -21.01
N GLN A 440 16.06 -2.73 -20.73
CA GLN A 440 17.10 -2.03 -21.49
C GLN A 440 16.82 -1.99 -23.01
N CYS A 441 15.54 -1.90 -23.39
CA CYS A 441 15.11 -1.98 -24.78
C CYS A 441 14.86 -0.60 -25.38
N ALA A 442 15.04 -0.49 -26.70
CA ALA A 442 14.70 0.69 -27.47
C ALA A 442 13.79 0.30 -28.64
N LEU A 443 12.68 1.01 -28.83
CA LEU A 443 11.80 0.84 -29.99
C LEU A 443 11.61 2.19 -30.68
N ALA A 444 12.06 2.27 -31.94
CA ALA A 444 11.84 3.39 -32.82
C ALA A 444 10.81 3.02 -33.90
N ALA A 445 9.54 3.36 -33.66
CA ALA A 445 8.41 3.08 -34.56
C ALA A 445 7.56 4.34 -34.86
N LEU A 446 8.22 5.50 -34.97
CA LEU A 446 7.63 6.76 -35.44
C LEU A 446 7.55 6.79 -36.97
N LEU A 447 6.51 6.15 -37.50
CA LEU A 447 6.16 6.18 -38.91
C LEU A 447 5.24 7.37 -39.21
N LEU A 448 5.81 8.54 -39.49
CA LEU A 448 5.01 9.73 -39.80
C LEU A 448 4.21 9.53 -41.09
N ASN A 449 2.91 9.83 -41.06
CA ASN A 449 1.95 9.64 -42.16
C ASN A 449 1.65 8.19 -42.54
N ASP A 450 2.02 7.22 -41.70
CA ASP A 450 1.71 5.81 -41.91
C ASP A 450 0.97 5.23 -40.71
N ASN A 451 -0.30 4.90 -40.93
CA ASN A 451 -1.24 4.51 -39.89
C ASN A 451 -1.26 2.99 -39.68
N ARG A 452 -0.39 2.24 -40.38
CA ARG A 452 -0.38 0.77 -40.35
C ARG A 452 0.07 0.24 -39.00
N PHE A 453 1.05 0.90 -38.36
CA PHE A 453 1.55 0.54 -37.04
C PHE A 453 0.72 1.23 -35.95
N GLN A 454 0.01 0.42 -35.17
CA GLN A 454 -1.02 0.86 -34.21
C GLN A 454 -0.53 0.87 -32.78
N SER A 455 0.28 -0.10 -32.33
CA SER A 455 0.84 -0.08 -30.97
C SER A 455 2.17 -0.84 -30.83
N ALA A 456 2.95 -0.52 -29.80
CA ALA A 456 4.10 -1.35 -29.44
C ALA A 456 3.64 -2.70 -28.86
N ILE A 457 2.71 -2.66 -27.91
CA ILE A 457 2.18 -3.87 -27.27
C ILE A 457 0.66 -3.86 -27.39
N PHE A 458 0.10 -4.97 -27.85
CA PHE A 458 -1.33 -5.23 -27.84
C PHE A 458 -1.65 -6.41 -26.92
N VAL A 459 -2.62 -6.26 -26.04
CA VAL A 459 -3.04 -7.30 -25.10
C VAL A 459 -4.45 -7.74 -25.43
N GLU A 460 -4.56 -8.97 -25.92
CA GLU A 460 -5.83 -9.61 -26.27
C GLU A 460 -6.60 -10.09 -25.02
N ASN A 461 -7.92 -10.15 -25.15
CA ASN A 461 -8.75 -10.83 -24.17
C ASN A 461 -8.46 -12.34 -24.15
N ASP A 462 -8.36 -12.91 -22.95
CA ASP A 462 -8.32 -14.36 -22.74
C ASP A 462 -9.71 -14.85 -22.32
N SER A 463 -10.21 -15.90 -22.98
CA SER A 463 -11.54 -16.46 -22.71
C SER A 463 -11.63 -17.16 -21.34
N ASN A 464 -10.50 -17.52 -20.74
CA ASN A 464 -10.43 -18.19 -19.43
C ASN A 464 -10.23 -17.20 -18.29
N GLY A 465 -10.21 -15.90 -18.56
CA GLY A 465 -10.07 -14.85 -17.55
C GLY A 465 -8.70 -14.86 -16.86
N LYS A 466 -7.63 -15.23 -17.58
CA LYS A 466 -6.26 -15.08 -17.06
C LYS A 466 -5.65 -13.76 -17.50
N SER A 467 -4.91 -13.13 -16.59
CA SER A 467 -4.25 -11.84 -16.82
C SER A 467 -2.91 -12.00 -17.52
N SER A 468 -2.62 -11.12 -18.49
CA SER A 468 -1.24 -10.91 -18.96
C SER A 468 -0.46 -10.07 -17.95
N GLN A 469 0.86 -10.23 -17.92
CA GLN A 469 1.77 -9.46 -17.07
C GLN A 469 2.85 -8.83 -17.95
N ILE A 470 3.06 -7.52 -17.81
CA ILE A 470 4.02 -6.77 -18.62
C ILE A 470 4.94 -5.98 -17.70
N GLN A 471 6.23 -6.19 -17.84
CA GLN A 471 7.28 -5.41 -17.20
C GLN A 471 8.08 -4.66 -18.27
N ILE A 472 8.25 -3.35 -18.08
CA ILE A 472 9.12 -2.52 -18.92
C ILE A 472 10.06 -1.74 -18.01
N ASP A 473 11.36 -2.00 -18.15
CA ASP A 473 12.39 -1.40 -17.30
C ASP A 473 13.52 -0.80 -18.15
N HIS A 474 13.99 0.38 -17.74
CA HIS A 474 15.07 1.11 -18.40
C HIS A 474 14.95 1.17 -19.93
N SER A 475 13.74 1.36 -20.44
CA SER A 475 13.44 1.24 -21.87
C SER A 475 12.94 2.55 -22.47
N PHE A 476 13.24 2.75 -23.76
CA PHE A 476 12.80 3.92 -24.54
C PHE A 476 11.92 3.46 -25.70
N LEU A 477 10.62 3.72 -25.61
CA LEU A 477 9.64 3.30 -26.62
C LEU A 477 9.04 4.53 -27.31
N THR A 478 9.13 4.56 -28.64
CA THR A 478 8.56 5.63 -29.46
C THR A 478 7.68 5.07 -30.57
N THR A 479 6.45 5.56 -30.68
CA THR A 479 5.48 5.06 -31.67
C THR A 479 4.63 6.18 -32.27
N SER A 480 4.23 6.02 -33.54
CA SER A 480 3.19 6.85 -34.16
C SER A 480 1.77 6.53 -33.64
N GLY A 481 1.58 5.31 -33.14
CA GLY A 481 0.35 4.83 -32.55
C GLY A 481 0.40 4.93 -31.03
N ARG A 482 -0.09 3.91 -30.35
CA ARG A 482 -0.06 3.78 -28.88
C ARG A 482 1.19 3.06 -28.41
N ILE A 483 1.49 3.12 -27.11
CA ILE A 483 2.53 2.25 -26.53
C ILE A 483 1.90 0.91 -26.16
N ILE A 484 0.87 0.94 -25.30
CA ILE A 484 0.12 -0.26 -24.90
C ILE A 484 -1.34 -0.07 -25.23
N GLU A 485 -1.91 -1.03 -25.93
CA GLU A 485 -3.34 -1.14 -26.16
C GLU A 485 -3.82 -2.48 -25.60
N SER A 486 -4.86 -2.45 -24.76
CA SER A 486 -5.37 -3.63 -24.08
C SER A 486 -6.87 -3.73 -24.24
N GLU A 487 -7.31 -4.85 -24.79
CA GLU A 487 -8.72 -5.26 -24.76
C GLU A 487 -9.02 -6.12 -23.52
N ALA A 488 -7.98 -6.65 -22.86
CA ALA A 488 -8.08 -7.42 -21.64
C ALA A 488 -8.70 -6.63 -20.48
N SER A 489 -9.64 -7.25 -19.77
CA SER A 489 -10.19 -6.70 -18.53
C SER A 489 -9.27 -6.87 -17.31
N GLN A 490 -8.22 -7.69 -17.45
CA GLN A 490 -7.20 -7.95 -16.43
C GLN A 490 -5.82 -7.81 -17.05
N LEU A 491 -4.99 -6.99 -16.43
CA LEU A 491 -3.62 -6.72 -16.85
C LEU A 491 -2.82 -6.24 -15.66
N ASP A 492 -1.65 -6.82 -15.45
CA ASP A 492 -0.64 -6.28 -14.54
C ASP A 492 0.47 -5.62 -15.36
N LEU A 493 0.71 -4.34 -15.11
CA LEU A 493 1.70 -3.54 -15.82
C LEU A 493 2.65 -2.86 -14.83
N ASP A 494 3.95 -3.09 -14.98
CA ASP A 494 4.99 -2.40 -14.23
C ASP A 494 5.96 -1.69 -15.17
N VAL A 495 6.02 -0.36 -15.09
CA VAL A 495 6.87 0.50 -15.90
C VAL A 495 7.83 1.26 -15.00
N ARG A 496 9.13 1.08 -15.20
CA ARG A 496 10.17 1.64 -14.34
C ARG A 496 11.29 2.26 -15.16
N ASN A 497 11.83 3.38 -14.71
CA ASN A 497 13.01 4.02 -15.29
C ASN A 497 12.92 4.23 -16.82
N SER A 498 11.70 4.35 -17.36
CA SER A 498 11.44 4.24 -18.80
C SER A 498 10.88 5.53 -19.37
N LEU A 499 11.13 5.76 -20.65
CA LEU A 499 10.64 6.93 -21.36
C LEU A 499 9.77 6.51 -22.55
N PHE A 500 8.52 6.94 -22.53
CA PHE A 500 7.54 6.64 -23.56
C PHE A 500 7.12 7.89 -24.31
N LEU A 501 7.23 7.86 -25.64
CA LEU A 501 6.75 8.92 -26.52
C LEU A 501 5.78 8.35 -27.55
N SER A 502 4.58 8.93 -27.60
CA SER A 502 3.48 8.47 -28.44
C SER A 502 2.89 9.64 -29.22
N GLN A 503 2.58 9.44 -30.50
CA GLN A 503 1.76 10.37 -31.28
C GLN A 503 0.24 10.10 -31.13
N GLN A 504 -0.15 9.21 -30.22
CA GLN A 504 -1.51 9.05 -29.75
C GLN A 504 -1.52 8.99 -28.21
N ASP A 505 -2.18 7.98 -27.64
CA ASP A 505 -2.22 7.71 -26.21
C ASP A 505 -1.02 6.83 -25.79
N ILE A 506 -0.63 6.87 -24.51
CA ILE A 506 0.36 5.92 -23.98
C ILE A 506 -0.31 4.57 -23.72
N PHE A 507 -1.31 4.56 -22.84
CA PHE A 507 -2.08 3.37 -22.43
C PHE A 507 -3.53 3.52 -22.89
N ALA A 508 -3.98 2.67 -23.81
CA ALA A 508 -5.41 2.52 -24.11
C ALA A 508 -5.94 1.25 -23.47
N LEU A 509 -6.80 1.40 -22.48
CA LEU A 509 -7.23 0.32 -21.58
C LEU A 509 -8.75 0.15 -21.64
N SER A 510 -9.20 -1.11 -21.77
CA SER A 510 -10.60 -1.47 -21.67
C SER A 510 -10.99 -1.70 -20.21
N ALA A 511 -11.73 -0.74 -19.62
CA ALA A 511 -12.18 -0.83 -18.24
C ALA A 511 -13.51 -1.60 -18.15
N LYS A 512 -13.53 -2.66 -17.34
CA LYS A 512 -14.74 -3.43 -17.01
C LYS A 512 -14.86 -3.60 -15.50
N SER A 513 -15.92 -3.04 -14.92
CA SER A 513 -16.17 -3.15 -13.47
C SER A 513 -16.74 -4.53 -13.12
N GLY A 514 -16.11 -5.27 -12.21
CA GLY A 514 -16.46 -6.67 -11.91
C GLY A 514 -16.04 -7.17 -10.53
N VAL A 515 -16.09 -8.49 -10.32
CA VAL A 515 -15.78 -9.18 -9.04
C VAL A 515 -14.30 -9.61 -8.94
N SER A 516 -13.61 -9.75 -10.06
CA SER A 516 -12.19 -10.15 -10.14
C SER A 516 -11.25 -8.95 -10.14
N ASP A 517 -9.95 -9.19 -9.89
CA ASP A 517 -8.92 -8.16 -9.93
C ASP A 517 -8.87 -7.54 -11.33
N GLY A 518 -8.97 -6.21 -11.40
CA GLY A 518 -9.01 -5.44 -12.66
C GLY A 518 -7.62 -5.21 -13.24
N ILE A 519 -7.45 -4.08 -13.92
CA ILE A 519 -6.15 -3.65 -14.45
C ILE A 519 -5.34 -2.95 -13.35
N ARG A 520 -4.09 -3.37 -13.14
CA ARG A 520 -3.16 -2.75 -12.18
C ARG A 520 -1.96 -2.18 -12.92
N VAL A 521 -1.69 -0.90 -12.70
CA VAL A 521 -0.60 -0.16 -13.35
C VAL A 521 0.31 0.45 -12.28
N SER A 522 1.58 0.12 -12.35
CA SER A 522 2.64 0.70 -11.53
C SER A 522 3.59 1.47 -12.43
N LEU A 523 3.75 2.77 -12.15
CA LEU A 523 4.66 3.67 -12.84
C LEU A 523 5.67 4.19 -11.82
N SER A 524 6.97 4.00 -12.07
CA SER A 524 8.01 4.47 -11.17
C SER A 524 9.14 5.12 -11.95
N GLN A 525 9.54 6.34 -11.54
CA GLN A 525 10.69 7.05 -12.11
C GLN A 525 10.67 7.04 -13.65
N SER A 526 9.50 7.28 -14.24
CA SER A 526 9.29 7.14 -15.69
C SER A 526 8.73 8.42 -16.30
N THR A 527 9.02 8.63 -17.58
CA THR A 527 8.62 9.85 -18.31
C THR A 527 7.65 9.50 -19.43
N PHE A 528 6.48 10.13 -19.42
CA PHE A 528 5.39 9.87 -20.37
C PHE A 528 5.09 11.12 -21.21
N ALA A 529 5.24 10.97 -22.53
CA ALA A 529 5.04 12.02 -23.52
C ALA A 529 3.99 11.64 -24.58
N PRO A 530 2.67 11.66 -24.26
CA PRO A 530 1.60 11.46 -25.24
C PRO A 530 1.29 12.71 -26.05
N GLN A 531 0.84 12.54 -27.29
CA GLN A 531 0.13 13.59 -28.02
C GLN A 531 -1.35 13.68 -27.60
N GLY A 532 -1.98 12.56 -27.27
CA GLY A 532 -3.36 12.47 -26.81
C GLY A 532 -3.45 12.48 -25.29
N SER A 533 -3.52 11.29 -24.69
CA SER A 533 -3.60 11.10 -23.24
C SER A 533 -2.63 10.04 -22.72
N VAL A 534 -2.29 10.06 -21.43
CA VAL A 534 -1.53 8.96 -20.81
C VAL A 534 -2.42 7.73 -20.69
N PHE A 535 -3.65 7.92 -20.18
CA PHE A 535 -4.65 6.86 -20.02
C PHE A 535 -5.90 7.17 -20.84
N ALA A 536 -6.08 6.48 -21.95
CA ALA A 536 -7.32 6.46 -22.72
C ALA A 536 -8.17 5.27 -22.30
N ILE A 537 -9.33 5.54 -21.69
CA ILE A 537 -10.15 4.48 -21.07
C ILE A 537 -11.37 4.23 -21.92
N LYS A 538 -11.43 3.02 -22.47
CA LYS A 538 -12.59 2.50 -23.19
C LYS A 538 -13.50 1.84 -22.15
N SER A 539 -14.57 2.52 -21.73
CA SER A 539 -15.54 1.94 -20.78
C SER A 539 -16.46 0.97 -21.52
N GLU A 540 -16.44 -0.31 -21.14
CA GLU A 540 -17.54 -1.22 -21.47
C GLU A 540 -18.62 -1.08 -20.38
N SER A 541 -19.84 -0.74 -20.79
CA SER A 541 -20.98 -0.57 -19.89
C SER A 541 -21.21 -1.82 -19.04
N ALA A 542 -20.87 -1.75 -17.75
CA ALA A 542 -21.26 -2.72 -16.75
C ALA A 542 -21.72 -1.99 -15.48
N SER A 543 -23.02 -2.03 -15.23
CA SER A 543 -23.65 -1.61 -13.99
C SER A 543 -23.34 -2.63 -12.89
N SER A 544 -22.15 -2.60 -12.31
CA SER A 544 -21.85 -3.42 -11.14
C SER A 544 -21.63 -2.55 -9.90
N ASN A 545 -22.44 -2.81 -8.87
CA ASN A 545 -22.35 -2.19 -7.54
C ASN A 545 -21.19 -2.78 -6.71
N SER A 546 -20.17 -3.37 -7.33
CA SER A 546 -19.13 -4.14 -6.61
C SER A 546 -18.16 -3.27 -5.80
N GLY A 547 -18.21 -1.94 -5.96
CA GLY A 547 -17.41 -0.99 -5.18
C GLY A 547 -15.89 -1.07 -5.41
N ARG A 548 -15.42 -1.95 -6.31
CA ARG A 548 -14.00 -2.09 -6.68
C ARG A 548 -13.72 -1.30 -7.96
N PRO A 549 -12.59 -0.56 -8.04
CA PRO A 549 -12.19 0.11 -9.27
C PRO A 549 -11.81 -0.90 -10.35
N ALA A 550 -12.09 -0.58 -11.60
CA ALA A 550 -11.69 -1.37 -12.77
C ALA A 550 -10.21 -1.22 -13.10
N ILE A 551 -9.62 -0.07 -12.76
CA ILE A 551 -8.21 0.26 -12.99
C ILE A 551 -7.63 0.84 -11.70
N GLN A 552 -6.48 0.33 -11.26
CA GLN A 552 -5.69 0.86 -10.15
C GLN A 552 -4.35 1.34 -10.67
N VAL A 553 -4.01 2.60 -10.40
CA VAL A 553 -2.75 3.22 -10.83
C VAL A 553 -1.97 3.69 -9.62
N ILE A 554 -0.73 3.22 -9.51
CA ILE A 554 0.27 3.73 -8.57
C ILE A 554 1.35 4.42 -9.40
N ALA A 555 1.56 5.71 -9.19
CA ALA A 555 2.54 6.51 -9.92
C ALA A 555 3.49 7.20 -8.95
N GLU A 556 4.78 6.87 -9.01
CA GLU A 556 5.78 7.40 -8.09
C GLU A 556 6.92 8.05 -8.86
N GLU A 557 7.27 9.27 -8.45
CA GLU A 557 8.38 10.05 -8.99
C GLU A 557 8.38 10.13 -10.52
N SER A 558 7.19 10.15 -11.14
CA SER A 558 7.04 10.08 -12.59
C SER A 558 6.80 11.47 -13.19
N LEU A 559 7.17 11.62 -14.46
CA LEU A 559 7.09 12.89 -15.19
C LEU A 559 6.09 12.79 -16.35
N PHE A 560 5.15 13.73 -16.39
CA PHE A 560 4.10 13.81 -17.40
C PHE A 560 4.19 15.13 -18.16
N LEU A 561 4.38 15.04 -19.48
CA LEU A 561 4.46 16.19 -20.38
C LEU A 561 3.86 15.83 -21.75
N PRO A 562 3.46 16.79 -22.59
CA PRO A 562 2.97 16.47 -23.94
C PRO A 562 4.10 15.99 -24.86
N ALA A 563 3.75 15.20 -25.87
CA ALA A 563 4.66 14.88 -26.97
C ALA A 563 5.01 16.17 -27.74
N PRO A 564 6.29 16.34 -28.15
CA PRO A 564 6.67 17.40 -29.07
C PRO A 564 5.86 17.35 -30.38
N SER A 565 5.64 18.52 -30.97
CA SER A 565 4.93 18.67 -32.23
C SER A 565 5.68 18.02 -33.40
N GLY A 566 4.93 17.38 -34.31
CA GLY A 566 5.48 16.77 -35.52
C GLY A 566 5.82 17.85 -36.55
N SER A 567 7.08 18.29 -36.58
CA SER A 567 7.61 19.20 -37.60
C SER A 567 8.86 18.61 -38.24
N ASN A 568 8.99 18.79 -39.56
CA ASN A 568 10.08 18.23 -40.36
C ASN A 568 11.44 18.89 -40.09
N VAL A 569 11.45 20.09 -39.48
CA VAL A 569 12.68 20.89 -39.27
C VAL A 569 13.06 20.96 -37.79
N ARG A 570 12.11 21.29 -36.92
CA ARG A 570 12.29 21.35 -35.46
C ARG A 570 10.97 21.09 -34.77
N SER A 571 10.99 20.29 -33.72
CA SER A 571 9.85 20.04 -32.85
C SER A 571 9.85 21.02 -31.67
N ASP A 572 8.66 21.32 -31.16
CA ASP A 572 8.44 22.14 -29.97
C ASP A 572 7.29 21.57 -29.12
N PHE A 573 6.99 22.19 -27.98
CA PHE A 573 5.86 21.78 -27.12
C PHE A 573 4.61 22.63 -27.37
N SER A 574 4.23 22.80 -28.64
CA SER A 574 2.98 23.49 -29.01
C SER A 574 1.73 22.66 -28.72
N ASN A 575 1.86 21.34 -28.68
CA ASN A 575 0.75 20.42 -28.43
C ASN A 575 0.34 20.42 -26.96
N THR A 576 -0.93 20.09 -26.72
CA THR A 576 -1.46 19.82 -25.38
C THR A 576 -1.81 18.35 -25.26
N ALA A 577 -1.63 17.77 -24.08
CA ALA A 577 -2.04 16.40 -23.78
C ALA A 577 -2.82 16.34 -22.46
N SER A 578 -3.37 15.18 -22.13
CA SER A 578 -4.02 14.95 -20.83
C SER A 578 -3.51 13.73 -20.09
N LEU A 579 -3.73 13.69 -18.77
CA LEU A 579 -3.52 12.47 -17.99
C LEU A 579 -4.55 11.41 -18.37
N ILE A 580 -5.82 11.78 -18.44
CA ILE A 580 -6.94 10.87 -18.71
C ILE A 580 -7.77 11.34 -19.89
N SER A 581 -8.26 10.38 -20.66
CA SER A 581 -9.33 10.54 -21.64
C SER A 581 -10.42 9.49 -21.37
N ALA A 582 -11.63 9.93 -21.04
CA ALA A 582 -12.77 9.07 -20.74
C ALA A 582 -14.10 9.62 -21.33
N PRO A 583 -15.08 8.76 -21.72
CA PRO A 583 -16.35 9.20 -22.28
C PRO A 583 -17.20 10.01 -21.27
N GLN A 584 -17.85 11.10 -21.69
CA GLN A 584 -18.63 11.98 -20.80
C GLN A 584 -19.83 11.32 -20.10
N SER A 585 -20.37 10.23 -20.65
CA SER A 585 -21.46 9.45 -20.04
C SER A 585 -21.05 8.64 -18.80
N SER A 586 -19.75 8.54 -18.52
CA SER A 586 -19.17 7.89 -17.34
C SER A 586 -19.05 8.84 -16.15
N SER A 587 -20.05 9.72 -15.94
CA SER A 587 -20.07 10.85 -15.00
C SER A 587 -19.91 10.53 -13.50
N GLY A 588 -19.39 9.36 -13.16
CA GLY A 588 -18.52 9.18 -12.01
C GLY A 588 -17.32 8.34 -12.45
N ASN A 589 -16.10 8.89 -12.31
CA ASN A 589 -14.82 8.17 -12.50
C ASN A 589 -14.61 7.03 -11.46
N ARG A 590 -15.68 6.34 -11.05
CA ARG A 590 -15.69 5.23 -10.10
C ARG A 590 -14.92 4.00 -10.60
N GLY A 591 -14.47 4.00 -11.84
CA GLY A 591 -13.70 2.92 -12.45
C GLY A 591 -12.18 3.02 -12.28
N ILE A 592 -11.62 4.18 -11.89
CA ILE A 592 -10.17 4.36 -11.79
C ILE A 592 -9.83 4.83 -10.38
N GLU A 593 -8.83 4.19 -9.79
CA GLU A 593 -8.21 4.63 -8.55
C GLU A 593 -6.77 5.05 -8.85
N TRP A 594 -6.39 6.24 -8.39
CA TRP A 594 -5.08 6.84 -8.62
C TRP A 594 -4.39 7.13 -7.28
N TRP A 595 -3.14 6.70 -7.17
CA TRP A 595 -2.25 7.04 -6.06
C TRP A 595 -0.90 7.50 -6.58
N GLY A 596 -0.66 8.80 -6.44
CA GLY A 596 0.58 9.47 -6.80
C GLY A 596 1.47 9.75 -5.59
N ASN A 597 2.79 9.74 -5.79
CA ASN A 597 3.73 10.41 -4.90
C ASN A 597 4.83 11.11 -5.69
N SER A 598 5.04 12.40 -5.42
CA SER A 598 6.14 13.20 -5.98
C SER A 598 6.17 13.22 -7.51
N ASN A 599 5.01 13.22 -8.16
CA ASN A 599 4.89 13.27 -9.62
C ASN A 599 5.02 14.70 -10.15
N GLY A 600 5.59 14.85 -11.35
CA GLY A 600 5.74 16.13 -12.04
C GLY A 600 4.83 16.27 -13.26
N TYR A 601 4.15 17.41 -13.37
CA TYR A 601 3.23 17.72 -14.48
C TYR A 601 3.61 19.03 -15.17
N MET A 602 3.75 19.03 -16.49
CA MET A 602 3.95 20.26 -17.28
C MET A 602 2.61 20.98 -17.53
N VAL A 603 2.05 21.57 -16.48
CA VAL A 603 0.66 22.10 -16.44
C VAL A 603 0.35 23.23 -17.42
N GLU A 604 1.34 23.83 -18.07
CA GLU A 604 1.14 24.80 -19.17
C GLU A 604 0.51 24.18 -20.41
N ARG A 605 0.70 22.87 -20.57
CA ARG A 605 0.35 22.10 -21.76
C ARG A 605 -0.19 20.71 -21.45
N PHE A 606 -0.37 20.39 -20.16
CA PHE A 606 -0.79 19.08 -19.71
C PHE A 606 -2.01 19.22 -18.77
N ASN A 607 -3.13 18.63 -19.19
CA ASN A 607 -4.41 18.70 -18.48
C ASN A 607 -4.65 17.42 -17.66
N ALA A 608 -5.42 17.49 -16.57
CA ALA A 608 -5.79 16.28 -15.84
C ALA A 608 -6.77 15.41 -16.65
N ILE A 609 -7.74 16.03 -17.34
CA ILE A 609 -8.74 15.33 -18.14
C ILE A 609 -8.97 16.00 -19.49
N ASN A 610 -9.10 15.21 -20.55
CA ASN A 610 -9.52 15.70 -21.87
C ASN A 610 -11.05 15.80 -21.92
N ARG A 611 -11.62 17.00 -21.77
CA ARG A 611 -13.06 17.24 -21.95
C ARG A 611 -13.30 17.53 -23.44
N ALA A 612 -14.07 16.68 -24.12
CA ALA A 612 -14.34 16.73 -25.57
C ALA A 612 -15.01 18.01 -26.13
N THR A 613 -15.14 19.08 -25.34
CA THR A 613 -15.73 20.35 -25.77
C THR A 613 -14.67 21.45 -25.79
N GLY A 614 -14.51 22.09 -26.94
CA GLY A 614 -13.53 23.13 -27.29
C GLY A 614 -13.55 24.41 -26.44
N SER A 615 -13.25 24.28 -25.15
CA SER A 615 -12.89 25.40 -24.28
C SER A 615 -11.46 25.17 -23.81
N ALA A 616 -10.52 25.83 -24.49
CA ALA A 616 -9.22 26.10 -23.90
C ALA A 616 -9.44 27.02 -22.68
N SER A 617 -9.61 26.42 -21.51
CA SER A 617 -9.62 27.08 -20.21
C SER A 617 -8.83 26.16 -19.28
N GLY A 618 -7.76 26.54 -18.60
CA GLY A 618 -7.02 27.79 -18.49
C GLY A 618 -5.89 27.51 -17.50
N ALA A 619 -4.70 28.01 -17.80
CA ALA A 619 -3.53 28.17 -16.94
C ALA A 619 -3.58 27.54 -15.52
N GLY A 620 -2.91 26.40 -15.32
CA GLY A 620 -2.14 26.01 -14.12
C GLY A 620 -2.84 25.86 -12.75
N ASN A 621 -3.97 26.52 -12.49
CA ASN A 621 -4.66 26.52 -11.20
C ASN A 621 -5.76 25.46 -11.10
N ASP A 622 -6.16 24.85 -12.23
CA ASP A 622 -7.25 23.84 -12.27
C ASP A 622 -6.74 22.40 -12.15
N PHE A 623 -5.45 22.11 -12.39
CA PHE A 623 -4.96 20.73 -12.44
C PHE A 623 -5.13 19.98 -11.09
N SER A 624 -4.66 20.59 -10.00
CA SER A 624 -4.81 20.03 -8.65
C SER A 624 -6.27 19.91 -8.23
N ALA A 625 -7.12 20.86 -8.63
CA ALA A 625 -8.54 20.84 -8.32
C ALA A 625 -9.26 19.72 -9.10
N ASP A 626 -8.93 19.56 -10.38
CA ASP A 626 -9.37 18.46 -11.22
C ASP A 626 -8.93 17.11 -10.61
N MET A 627 -7.65 16.93 -10.27
CA MET A 627 -7.16 15.69 -9.65
C MET A 627 -7.93 15.35 -8.37
N LYS A 628 -8.14 16.33 -7.48
CA LYS A 628 -8.94 16.15 -6.26
C LYS A 628 -10.40 15.79 -6.55
N THR A 629 -10.98 16.37 -7.59
CA THR A 629 -12.36 16.09 -8.02
C THR A 629 -12.48 14.70 -8.65
N LEU A 630 -11.47 14.27 -9.41
CA LEU A 630 -11.47 12.99 -10.13
C LEU A 630 -11.20 11.81 -9.19
N PHE A 631 -10.29 11.97 -8.23
CA PHE A 631 -9.71 10.86 -7.45
C PHE A 631 -9.76 11.05 -5.93
N GLY A 632 -10.14 12.23 -5.45
CA GLY A 632 -10.16 12.58 -4.03
C GLY A 632 -8.93 13.36 -3.57
N ALA A 633 -8.97 13.87 -2.33
CA ALA A 633 -7.95 14.76 -1.78
C ALA A 633 -6.56 14.10 -1.65
N ASP A 634 -6.51 12.78 -1.49
CA ASP A 634 -5.29 12.00 -1.28
C ASP A 634 -4.74 11.37 -2.58
N ALA A 635 -5.20 11.84 -3.75
CA ALA A 635 -4.88 11.24 -5.03
C ALA A 635 -3.40 11.29 -5.38
N ASP A 636 -2.74 12.44 -5.21
CA ASP A 636 -1.31 12.60 -5.46
C ASP A 636 -0.65 13.32 -4.29
N GLN A 637 0.24 12.62 -3.59
CA GLN A 637 0.99 13.16 -2.48
C GLN A 637 2.18 13.94 -3.04
N ASN A 638 2.33 15.21 -2.65
CA ASN A 638 3.41 16.07 -3.12
C ASN A 638 3.44 16.25 -4.66
N GLU A 639 2.30 16.50 -5.29
CA GLU A 639 2.25 16.80 -6.73
C GLU A 639 3.03 18.08 -7.08
N LEU A 640 3.82 18.05 -8.15
CA LEU A 640 4.39 19.25 -8.79
C LEU A 640 3.49 19.69 -9.95
N SER A 641 2.48 20.50 -9.62
CA SER A 641 1.50 21.03 -10.55
C SER A 641 1.63 22.55 -10.78
N MET A 642 2.74 23.17 -10.36
CA MET A 642 2.95 24.61 -10.55
C MET A 642 3.52 24.94 -11.94
N ARG A 643 3.09 26.07 -12.49
CA ARG A 643 3.65 26.65 -13.71
C ARG A 643 5.17 26.87 -13.56
N GLY A 644 5.95 26.43 -14.54
CA GLY A 644 7.41 26.48 -14.56
C GLY A 644 8.06 25.42 -13.68
N GLY A 645 7.28 24.54 -13.04
CA GLY A 645 7.80 23.45 -12.22
C GLY A 645 8.59 22.44 -13.04
N VAL A 646 8.07 22.09 -14.21
CA VAL A 646 8.70 21.19 -15.18
C VAL A 646 9.19 22.00 -16.38
N ILE A 647 10.51 22.04 -16.56
CA ILE A 647 11.14 22.70 -17.71
C ILE A 647 12.24 21.79 -18.23
N LEU A 648 12.24 21.53 -19.54
CA LEU A 648 13.33 20.83 -20.20
C LEU A 648 14.50 21.78 -20.49
N GLN A 649 15.72 21.25 -20.46
CA GLN A 649 16.95 21.96 -20.75
C GLN A 649 16.92 22.56 -22.16
N ASP A 650 16.50 21.77 -23.15
CA ASP A 650 16.35 22.19 -24.54
C ASP A 650 14.88 22.45 -24.89
N GLN A 651 14.59 23.69 -25.30
CA GLN A 651 13.23 24.09 -25.74
C GLN A 651 13.03 23.93 -27.24
N LYS A 652 14.11 23.84 -28.02
CA LYS A 652 14.09 23.65 -29.47
C LYS A 652 14.61 22.26 -29.75
N LEU A 653 13.69 21.33 -30.00
CA LEU A 653 14.01 19.94 -30.17
C LEU A 653 14.31 19.61 -31.65
N PRO A 654 15.12 18.56 -31.92
CA PRO A 654 15.25 18.05 -33.28
C PRO A 654 13.89 17.55 -33.80
N PRO A 655 13.78 17.26 -35.10
CA PRO A 655 12.57 16.63 -35.65
C PRO A 655 12.18 15.39 -34.85
N ILE A 656 10.88 15.17 -34.68
CA ILE A 656 10.35 14.13 -33.78
C ILE A 656 10.94 12.73 -34.02
N VAL A 657 11.18 12.36 -35.28
CA VAL A 657 11.78 11.08 -35.69
C VAL A 657 13.25 10.91 -35.28
N LYS A 658 13.91 12.01 -34.87
CA LYS A 658 15.30 12.05 -34.39
C LYS A 658 15.38 12.28 -32.88
N LEU A 659 14.24 12.32 -32.18
CA LEU A 659 14.26 12.44 -30.73
C LEU A 659 14.92 11.22 -30.10
N GLN A 660 15.62 11.51 -29.02
CA GLN A 660 16.37 10.58 -28.19
C GLN A 660 16.13 10.96 -26.73
N PRO A 661 16.37 10.05 -25.76
CA PRO A 661 16.11 10.33 -24.36
C PRO A 661 16.72 11.65 -23.88
N VAL A 662 17.98 11.95 -24.22
CA VAL A 662 18.68 13.18 -23.78
C VAL A 662 17.92 14.49 -24.02
N HIS A 663 17.02 14.53 -25.00
CA HIS A 663 16.18 15.69 -25.30
C HIS A 663 15.08 15.95 -24.25
N PHE A 664 14.85 15.00 -23.35
CA PHE A 664 13.92 15.10 -22.23
C PHE A 664 14.64 15.44 -20.91
N GLN A 665 15.92 15.83 -20.99
CA GLN A 665 16.67 16.29 -19.83
C GLN A 665 16.00 17.51 -19.20
N LEU A 666 15.74 17.42 -17.89
CA LEU A 666 15.22 18.55 -17.12
C LEU A 666 16.29 19.64 -16.98
N LEU A 667 15.85 20.90 -17.06
CA LEU A 667 16.67 22.05 -16.75
C LEU A 667 17.08 21.96 -15.26
N PRO A 668 18.38 21.99 -14.90
CA PRO A 668 18.82 21.76 -13.52
C PRO A 668 18.24 22.73 -12.48
N THR A 669 17.82 23.92 -12.92
CA THR A 669 17.24 24.96 -12.05
C THR A 669 15.72 24.85 -11.88
N CYS A 670 15.04 23.96 -12.60
CA CYS A 670 13.59 23.76 -12.44
C CYS A 670 13.27 22.94 -11.19
N LYS A 671 12.05 23.07 -10.66
CA LYS A 671 11.65 22.35 -9.44
C LYS A 671 11.66 20.84 -9.62
N ALA A 672 11.26 20.37 -10.80
CA ALA A 672 11.24 18.95 -11.14
C ALA A 672 12.62 18.28 -11.02
N ALA A 673 13.72 19.03 -11.18
CA ALA A 673 15.08 18.50 -11.06
C ALA A 673 15.47 18.08 -9.63
N THR A 674 14.71 18.50 -8.61
CA THR A 674 14.96 18.16 -7.19
C THR A 674 13.67 17.86 -6.44
N TRP A 675 12.61 17.46 -7.14
CA TRP A 675 11.27 17.38 -6.56
C TRP A 675 11.03 16.13 -5.72
N SER A 676 11.75 15.04 -6.00
CA SER A 676 11.57 13.81 -5.23
C SER A 676 11.93 14.02 -3.76
N GLU A 677 11.44 13.13 -2.89
CA GLU A 677 11.74 13.18 -1.47
C GLU A 677 13.26 13.07 -1.18
N MET A 678 14.02 12.44 -2.11
CA MET A 678 15.49 12.35 -2.08
C MET A 678 16.20 13.56 -2.72
N LYS A 679 15.45 14.61 -3.09
CA LYS A 679 15.93 15.79 -3.84
C LYS A 679 16.55 15.43 -5.19
N GLN A 680 16.02 14.40 -5.85
CA GLN A 680 16.45 13.97 -7.17
C GLN A 680 15.44 14.40 -8.25
N PRO A 681 15.83 14.37 -9.53
CA PRO A 681 14.92 14.66 -10.61
C PRO A 681 13.76 13.65 -10.64
N VAL A 682 12.56 14.10 -10.98
CA VAL A 682 11.43 13.20 -11.27
C VAL A 682 11.47 12.75 -12.74
N GLY A 683 10.87 11.59 -13.03
CA GLY A 683 10.90 10.94 -14.34
C GLY A 683 12.13 10.07 -14.57
N ALA A 684 12.21 9.50 -15.78
CA ALA A 684 13.32 8.64 -16.17
C ALA A 684 14.62 9.43 -16.29
N ASP A 685 15.76 8.77 -15.99
CA ASP A 685 17.08 9.36 -16.22
C ASP A 685 17.45 9.29 -17.70
N PRO A 686 17.43 10.42 -18.43
CA PRO A 686 17.61 10.37 -19.88
C PRO A 686 19.05 10.04 -20.28
N THR A 687 20.02 10.31 -19.40
CA THR A 687 21.43 10.02 -19.66
C THR A 687 21.73 8.53 -19.53
N VAL A 688 21.10 7.86 -18.56
CA VAL A 688 21.18 6.41 -18.39
C VAL A 688 20.54 5.70 -19.58
N LEU A 689 19.32 6.12 -19.96
CA LEU A 689 18.62 5.58 -21.11
C LEU A 689 19.42 5.75 -22.41
N GLN A 690 20.05 6.90 -22.62
CA GLN A 690 20.90 7.13 -23.80
C GLN A 690 22.09 6.16 -23.86
N LYS A 691 22.79 5.95 -22.74
CA LYS A 691 23.93 5.01 -22.69
C LYS A 691 23.50 3.58 -23.02
N ILE A 692 22.33 3.17 -22.51
CA ILE A 692 21.74 1.87 -22.80
C ILE A 692 21.48 1.72 -24.31
N ILE A 693 20.84 2.71 -24.94
CA ILE A 693 20.57 2.71 -26.39
C ILE A 693 21.87 2.69 -27.21
N GLU A 694 22.91 3.37 -26.74
CA GLU A 694 24.23 3.38 -27.39
C GLU A 694 25.00 2.06 -27.27
N GLY A 695 24.44 1.06 -26.58
CA GLY A 695 25.12 -0.23 -26.32
C GLY A 695 26.23 -0.13 -25.27
N LYS A 696 26.32 1.00 -24.55
CA LYS A 696 27.23 1.19 -23.42
C LYS A 696 26.49 0.69 -22.18
N GLN A 697 26.57 -0.62 -21.92
CA GLN A 697 26.00 -1.20 -20.71
C GLN A 697 26.54 -0.46 -19.49
N SER A 698 25.64 0.20 -18.77
CA SER A 698 25.88 0.56 -17.38
C SER A 698 25.77 -0.73 -16.57
N GLN A 699 26.87 -1.19 -15.95
CA GLN A 699 26.78 -2.22 -14.90
C GLN A 699 25.92 -1.72 -13.72
N ASP A 700 25.79 -0.41 -13.57
CA ASP A 700 24.82 0.20 -12.69
C ASP A 700 23.43 0.14 -13.33
N LYS A 701 22.71 -0.96 -13.07
CA LYS A 701 21.23 -0.97 -12.97
C LYS A 701 20.78 -0.22 -11.71
N SER A 702 21.57 0.72 -11.20
CA SER A 702 21.20 1.48 -10.02
C SER A 702 20.04 2.38 -10.42
N GLY A 703 18.83 1.88 -10.25
CA GLY A 703 17.69 2.73 -9.96
C GLY A 703 18.11 3.66 -8.83
N ARG A 704 17.69 4.93 -8.94
CA ARG A 704 17.89 5.90 -7.87
C ARG A 704 17.33 5.27 -6.57
N LEU A 705 18.23 5.02 -5.61
CA LEU A 705 18.04 4.30 -4.34
C LEU A 705 16.57 4.01 -4.00
N LYS A 706 16.14 2.74 -4.13
CA LYS A 706 14.84 2.27 -3.63
C LYS A 706 14.73 2.65 -2.15
N ARG A 707 13.77 3.52 -1.78
CA ARG A 707 13.41 3.72 -0.38
C ARG A 707 12.82 2.43 0.16
N ALA A 708 13.30 2.01 1.32
CA ALA A 708 12.52 1.13 2.18
C ALA A 708 11.36 1.98 2.74
N PHE A 709 10.14 1.45 2.61
CA PHE A 709 8.96 1.97 3.32
C PHE A 709 9.22 2.02 4.83
#